data_AF-A0A3B6TIA4-F1
#
_entry.id   AF-A0A3B6TIA4-F1
#
_cell.length_a   1.000
_cell.length_b   1.000
_cell.length_c   1.000
_cell.angle_alpha   90.00
_cell.angle_beta   90.00
_cell.angle_gamma   90.00
#
_symmetry.space_group_name_H-M   'P 1'
#
loop_
_entity.id
_entity.type
_entity.pdbx_description
1 polymer ?
#
loop_
_entity_poly.entity_id
_entity_poly.type
_entity_poly.pdbx_seq_one_letter_code
_entity_poly.pdbx_strand_id
1 'polypeptide(L)'
;MRSLFNRLPCKRLAAARRSRRCLHSHSQPHPLLATFSRLCDDGPLPAALSLLPDLAAAGVRADPISLCRLIKLCVRHGTANDGRLIHDHVSRTANSGGEAPHTGLFVSNSLISMYAKFGLLHDALELFGGMPHRNVVSWTTVVAALANAGGRKEEALRFLVDMKRDDVAPNSYTYSSVLGACGTPGVLAAVHASIVKVGLDSDVFVRSSLIDAYMKLGDLDSGRGVFDEMVTRDLVVWNSIIAGFAQSGDGVGAVELFMRMKESGFPANQGTLTSVLRACTGMVMLDLGRQVHAHVLKYERDLILHNALLDMYCKCGSLQEADALFSRMPRRDVISWSTMVSGLAQNGRSAEALKAFDLMQSEGPTPNRITMVGVLFACSHAGLVEDGWYYFRSMEKLFGIQPEREHCNCMVDLLGRTGKLDEAVKFISEMNFEPDSVIWRTLLGACRMHKNANLAAYAAREILKLEPEDQGARILLSNTYADLRQWLDAEKSWKVMRNQGAKKEPGRSWIELGKQVHVFIAGELSHPCSAGIVQELNRLIRRVTDLGYVPLTEFVLQDLESEQKEDLLKYHSEKLAVAFAMMNSMKGKPVRIMKNLRICGDCHSFVKLVSKSEGKVIIIRDPVRFHHFQDGVCSCGDYW
;
A
#
# COMPACT_ATOMS: atom_id res chain seq x y z
N MET A 1 -64.33 -0.59 -24.17
CA MET A 1 -64.37 0.47 -23.15
C MET A 1 -63.43 1.57 -23.64
N ARG A 2 -63.75 2.63 -24.40
CA ARG A 2 -64.91 3.56 -24.49
C ARG A 2 -65.40 4.06 -23.13
N SER A 3 -65.35 5.39 -22.99
CA SER A 3 -65.63 6.29 -21.84
C SER A 3 -64.67 6.16 -20.67
N LEU A 4 -63.89 7.18 -20.29
CA LEU A 4 -64.36 8.42 -19.67
C LEU A 4 -63.43 9.60 -20.02
N PHE A 5 -63.75 10.30 -21.10
CA PHE A 5 -63.40 11.71 -21.29
C PHE A 5 -64.69 12.51 -21.09
N ASN A 6 -64.55 13.73 -20.57
CA ASN A 6 -65.56 14.80 -20.41
C ASN A 6 -66.39 14.76 -19.13
N ARG A 7 -65.98 15.61 -18.17
CA ARG A 7 -66.79 16.74 -17.67
C ARG A 7 -65.92 17.60 -16.75
N LEU A 8 -65.58 18.81 -17.20
CA LEU A 8 -65.65 20.08 -16.46
C LEU A 8 -65.18 21.22 -17.40
N PRO A 9 -65.72 22.46 -17.25
CA PRO A 9 -65.98 23.35 -18.38
C PRO A 9 -64.84 24.33 -18.65
N CYS A 10 -64.56 24.50 -19.94
CA CYS A 10 -63.69 25.52 -20.50
C CYS A 10 -64.35 26.91 -20.43
N LYS A 11 -64.26 27.62 -19.29
CA LYS A 11 -64.46 29.08 -19.19
C LYS A 11 -63.67 29.67 -18.01
N ARG A 12 -62.36 29.88 -18.19
CA ARG A 12 -61.57 30.88 -17.42
C ARG A 12 -60.16 31.12 -18.02
N LEU A 13 -60.04 31.20 -19.35
CA LEU A 13 -58.80 31.62 -20.04
C LEU A 13 -58.84 33.06 -20.59
N ALA A 14 -59.81 33.87 -20.16
CA ALA A 14 -59.92 35.28 -20.56
C ALA A 14 -59.77 36.30 -19.41
N ALA A 15 -59.56 35.86 -18.16
CA ALA A 15 -59.43 36.77 -17.00
C ALA A 15 -58.00 36.85 -16.41
N ALA A 16 -57.06 35.99 -16.83
CA ALA A 16 -55.66 36.03 -16.37
C ALA A 16 -54.71 36.81 -17.30
N ARG A 17 -55.26 37.57 -18.27
CA ARG A 17 -54.50 38.46 -19.16
C ARG A 17 -54.65 39.95 -18.84
N ARG A 18 -55.31 40.31 -17.73
CA ARG A 18 -55.53 41.72 -17.32
C ARG A 18 -55.10 42.11 -15.90
N SER A 19 -54.32 41.28 -15.18
CA SER A 19 -53.68 41.70 -13.91
C SER A 19 -52.14 41.67 -13.91
N ARG A 20 -51.50 41.64 -15.09
CA ARG A 20 -50.04 41.82 -15.27
C ARG A 20 -49.68 43.18 -15.88
N ARG A 21 -50.48 44.21 -15.59
CA ARG A 21 -50.14 45.61 -15.88
C ARG A 21 -50.40 46.43 -14.63
N CYS A 22 -49.31 46.78 -13.96
CA CYS A 22 -49.12 47.71 -12.85
C CYS A 22 -48.36 47.04 -11.69
N LEU A 23 -47.04 47.02 -11.86
CA LEU A 23 -45.95 47.13 -10.86
C LEU A 23 -44.66 46.64 -11.55
N HIS A 24 -44.30 47.28 -12.66
CA HIS A 24 -42.95 47.26 -13.22
C HIS A 24 -42.56 48.72 -13.38
N SER A 25 -42.07 49.33 -12.30
CA SER A 25 -41.13 50.43 -12.43
C SER A 25 -39.87 49.85 -13.06
N HIS A 26 -39.68 50.09 -14.36
CA HIS A 26 -38.42 49.84 -15.04
C HIS A 26 -37.32 50.73 -14.43
N SER A 27 -36.63 50.26 -13.40
CA SER A 27 -35.26 50.68 -13.14
C SER A 27 -34.36 49.90 -14.09
N GLN A 28 -33.71 50.57 -15.03
CA GLN A 28 -32.69 49.91 -15.84
C GLN A 28 -31.62 49.31 -14.91
N PRO A 29 -31.12 48.08 -15.16
CA PRO A 29 -30.01 47.55 -14.40
C PRO A 29 -28.82 48.50 -14.56
N HIS A 30 -28.18 48.87 -13.45
CA HIS A 30 -27.03 49.77 -13.46
C HIS A 30 -26.00 49.29 -14.51
N PRO A 31 -25.46 50.15 -15.40
CA PRO A 31 -24.55 49.73 -16.46
C PRO A 31 -23.34 48.91 -15.98
N LEU A 32 -22.88 49.20 -14.76
CA LEU A 32 -21.82 48.45 -14.08
C LEU A 32 -22.20 46.99 -13.77
N LEU A 33 -23.47 46.69 -13.42
CA LEU A 33 -23.91 45.32 -13.13
C LEU A 33 -23.98 44.46 -14.39
N ALA A 34 -24.47 45.01 -15.49
CA ALA A 34 -24.51 44.31 -16.77
C ALA A 34 -23.07 44.01 -17.28
N THR A 35 -22.15 44.96 -17.07
CA THR A 35 -20.74 44.80 -17.44
C THR A 35 -20.04 43.77 -16.54
N PHE A 36 -20.28 43.82 -15.23
CA PHE A 36 -19.74 42.88 -14.25
C PHE A 36 -20.21 41.45 -14.52
N SER A 37 -21.51 41.24 -14.72
CA SER A 37 -22.06 39.91 -15.00
C SER A 37 -21.47 39.30 -16.28
N ARG A 38 -21.32 40.10 -17.35
CA ARG A 38 -20.66 39.66 -18.59
C ARG A 38 -19.19 39.27 -18.38
N LEU A 39 -18.47 40.00 -17.53
CA LEU A 39 -17.07 39.69 -17.23
C LEU A 39 -16.92 38.46 -16.33
N CYS A 40 -17.89 38.17 -15.45
CA CYS A 40 -17.92 36.93 -14.68
C CYS A 40 -18.26 35.69 -15.53
N ASP A 41 -18.89 35.86 -16.69
CA ASP A 41 -19.26 34.77 -17.59
C ASP A 41 -18.10 34.35 -18.50
N ASP A 42 -17.47 35.30 -19.20
CA ASP A 42 -16.44 35.00 -20.21
C ASP A 42 -15.22 35.96 -20.18
N GLY A 43 -15.11 36.82 -19.16
CA GLY A 43 -14.10 37.88 -19.09
C GLY A 43 -12.80 37.49 -18.39
N PRO A 44 -11.71 38.25 -18.59
CA PRO A 44 -10.47 38.07 -17.85
C PRO A 44 -10.66 38.42 -16.36
N LEU A 45 -10.27 37.49 -15.47
CA LEU A 45 -10.42 37.58 -14.01
C LEU A 45 -10.02 38.96 -13.41
N PRO A 46 -8.88 39.58 -13.79
CA PRO A 46 -8.49 40.89 -13.26
C PRO A 46 -9.48 42.02 -13.58
N ALA A 47 -10.12 41.99 -14.76
CA ALA A 47 -11.07 43.02 -15.18
C ALA A 47 -12.42 42.90 -14.44
N ALA A 48 -12.81 41.69 -14.06
CA ALA A 48 -13.98 41.46 -13.22
C ALA A 48 -13.72 41.92 -11.78
N LEU A 49 -12.53 41.63 -11.24
CA LEU A 49 -12.13 42.03 -9.88
C LEU A 49 -11.98 43.55 -9.72
N SER A 50 -11.45 44.25 -10.73
CA SER A 50 -11.26 45.70 -10.68
C SER A 50 -12.57 46.49 -10.58
N LEU A 51 -13.70 45.88 -10.93
CA LEU A 51 -15.03 46.52 -10.83
C LEU A 51 -15.69 46.33 -9.45
N LEU A 52 -15.18 45.46 -8.58
CA LEU A 52 -15.74 45.25 -7.23
C LEU A 52 -15.67 46.51 -6.34
N PRO A 53 -14.57 47.30 -6.33
CA PRO A 53 -14.51 48.56 -5.60
C PRO A 53 -15.47 49.61 -6.15
N ASP A 54 -15.61 49.70 -7.48
CA ASP A 54 -16.51 50.66 -8.15
C ASP A 54 -17.98 50.34 -7.86
N LEU A 55 -18.35 49.05 -7.83
CA LEU A 55 -19.67 48.60 -7.40
C LEU A 55 -19.94 48.94 -5.93
N ALA A 56 -18.95 48.76 -5.05
CA ALA A 56 -19.05 49.12 -3.64
C ALA A 56 -19.20 50.64 -3.44
N ALA A 57 -18.42 51.46 -4.17
CA ALA A 57 -18.49 52.91 -4.12
C ALA A 57 -19.82 53.47 -4.66
N ALA A 58 -20.42 52.80 -5.65
CA ALA A 58 -21.75 53.13 -6.17
C ALA A 58 -22.91 52.65 -5.26
N GLY A 59 -22.63 51.91 -4.18
CA GLY A 59 -23.65 51.29 -3.33
C GLY A 59 -24.48 50.20 -4.04
N VAL A 60 -23.96 49.67 -5.16
CA VAL A 60 -24.67 48.72 -6.01
C VAL A 60 -24.22 47.29 -5.68
N ARG A 61 -25.17 46.44 -5.29
CA ARG A 61 -24.90 45.04 -4.92
C ARG A 61 -24.75 44.16 -6.17
N ALA A 62 -23.64 43.45 -6.27
CA ALA A 62 -23.44 42.41 -7.28
C ALA A 62 -24.42 41.25 -7.06
N ASP A 63 -24.89 40.63 -8.14
CA ASP A 63 -25.77 39.48 -8.02
C ASP A 63 -25.00 38.22 -7.55
N PRO A 64 -25.63 37.37 -6.71
CA PRO A 64 -25.00 36.17 -6.14
C PRO A 64 -24.45 35.19 -7.18
N ILE A 65 -25.07 35.10 -8.35
CA ILE A 65 -24.68 34.15 -9.40
C ILE A 65 -23.36 34.60 -10.02
N SER A 66 -23.23 35.88 -10.35
CA SER A 66 -21.99 36.48 -10.86
C SER A 66 -20.85 36.36 -9.83
N LEU A 67 -21.12 36.60 -8.53
CA LEU A 67 -20.12 36.39 -7.47
C LEU A 67 -19.66 34.94 -7.37
N CYS A 68 -20.57 33.96 -7.41
CA CYS A 68 -20.20 32.54 -7.39
C CYS A 68 -19.40 32.10 -8.62
N ARG A 69 -19.69 32.66 -9.80
CA ARG A 69 -18.90 32.43 -11.02
C ARG A 69 -17.50 33.01 -10.89
N LEU A 70 -17.38 34.22 -10.35
CA LEU A 70 -16.10 34.86 -10.06
C LEU A 70 -15.26 34.05 -9.06
N ILE A 71 -15.87 33.52 -7.99
CA ILE A 71 -15.20 32.62 -7.04
C ILE A 71 -14.69 31.36 -7.74
N LYS A 72 -15.49 30.75 -8.63
CA LYS A 72 -15.04 29.59 -9.43
C LYS A 72 -13.88 29.94 -10.37
N LEU A 73 -13.85 31.15 -10.93
CA LEU A 73 -12.72 31.64 -11.72
C LEU A 73 -11.47 31.82 -10.84
N CYS A 74 -11.57 32.39 -9.64
CA CYS A 74 -10.44 32.47 -8.69
C CYS A 74 -9.87 31.08 -8.37
N VAL A 75 -10.72 30.08 -8.13
CA VAL A 75 -10.25 28.69 -7.89
C VAL A 75 -9.52 28.11 -9.11
N ARG A 76 -9.95 28.42 -10.34
CA ARG A 76 -9.28 27.95 -11.56
C ARG A 76 -7.93 28.62 -11.79
N HIS A 77 -7.81 29.91 -11.48
CA HIS A 77 -6.58 30.69 -11.65
C HIS A 77 -5.59 30.54 -10.48
N GLY A 78 -6.00 29.93 -9.37
CA GLY A 78 -5.13 29.64 -8.24
C GLY A 78 -4.83 30.85 -7.34
N THR A 79 -5.62 31.92 -7.42
CA THR A 79 -5.34 33.18 -6.72
C THR A 79 -6.18 33.35 -5.45
N ALA A 80 -5.62 32.96 -4.30
CA ALA A 80 -6.30 33.05 -3.00
C ALA A 80 -6.55 34.51 -2.55
N ASN A 81 -5.63 35.43 -2.88
CA ASN A 81 -5.76 36.85 -2.54
C ASN A 81 -6.97 37.50 -3.22
N ASP A 82 -7.24 37.13 -4.47
CA ASP A 82 -8.41 37.63 -5.22
C ASP A 82 -9.73 37.14 -4.61
N GLY A 83 -9.74 35.90 -4.10
CA GLY A 83 -10.87 35.35 -3.36
C GLY A 83 -11.19 36.13 -2.07
N ARG A 84 -10.17 36.66 -1.38
CA ARG A 84 -10.34 37.52 -0.20
C ARG A 84 -10.94 38.88 -0.55
N LEU A 85 -10.62 39.45 -1.72
CA LEU A 85 -11.26 40.70 -2.19
C LEU A 85 -12.77 40.53 -2.41
N ILE A 86 -13.18 39.36 -2.90
CA ILE A 86 -14.61 39.01 -3.05
C ILE A 86 -15.26 38.86 -1.67
N HIS A 87 -14.61 38.19 -0.73
CA HIS A 87 -15.11 38.07 0.64
C HIS A 87 -15.26 39.45 1.30
N ASP A 88 -14.28 40.33 1.21
CA ASP A 88 -14.35 41.71 1.74
C ASP A 88 -15.51 42.50 1.14
N HIS A 89 -15.74 42.38 -0.17
CA HIS A 89 -16.87 43.04 -0.84
C HIS A 89 -18.22 42.52 -0.32
N VAL A 90 -18.35 41.20 -0.13
CA VAL A 90 -19.56 40.58 0.42
C VAL A 90 -19.79 41.02 1.87
N SER A 91 -18.75 41.08 2.69
CA SER A 91 -18.85 41.49 4.11
C SER A 91 -19.23 42.97 4.27
N ARG A 92 -18.71 43.87 3.42
CA ARG A 92 -19.07 45.31 3.44
C ARG A 92 -20.49 45.59 2.95
N THR A 93 -20.97 44.81 1.98
CA THR A 93 -22.32 44.96 1.42
C THR A 93 -23.41 44.35 2.31
N ALA A 94 -23.07 43.34 3.11
CA ALA A 94 -23.97 42.76 4.12
C ALA A 94 -24.28 43.74 5.28
N ASN A 95 -23.29 44.52 5.74
CA ASN A 95 -23.45 45.47 6.84
C ASN A 95 -24.29 46.71 6.52
N SER A 96 -24.62 46.96 5.24
CA SER A 96 -25.23 48.21 4.77
C SER A 96 -26.74 48.12 4.43
N GLY A 97 -27.39 46.98 4.64
CA GLY A 97 -28.85 46.89 4.48
C GLY A 97 -29.41 45.48 4.67
N GLY A 98 -30.53 45.39 5.40
CA GLY A 98 -31.20 44.14 5.81
C GLY A 98 -31.39 43.15 4.67
N GLU A 99 -30.72 42.01 4.74
CA GLU A 99 -30.80 40.95 3.74
C GLU A 99 -32.07 40.09 3.88
N ALA A 100 -32.52 39.56 2.74
CA ALA A 100 -33.26 38.31 2.71
C ALA A 100 -32.27 37.13 2.98
N PRO A 101 -32.57 36.25 3.95
CA PRO A 101 -31.62 35.29 4.54
C PRO A 101 -31.05 34.23 3.59
N HIS A 102 -31.59 34.07 2.38
CA HIS A 102 -31.21 32.99 1.45
C HIS A 102 -30.11 33.37 0.45
N THR A 103 -29.84 34.66 0.26
CA THR A 103 -28.98 35.15 -0.84
C THR A 103 -27.50 35.18 -0.46
N GLY A 104 -27.16 35.56 0.78
CA GLY A 104 -25.80 35.46 1.32
C GLY A 104 -25.33 34.01 1.49
N LEU A 105 -26.24 33.09 1.83
CA LEU A 105 -25.94 31.68 2.11
C LEU A 105 -25.22 30.95 0.96
N PHE A 106 -25.64 31.20 -0.28
CA PHE A 106 -25.06 30.54 -1.47
C PHE A 106 -23.64 31.04 -1.78
N VAL A 107 -23.40 32.34 -1.60
CA VAL A 107 -22.09 32.96 -1.79
C VAL A 107 -21.14 32.55 -0.66
N SER A 108 -21.60 32.56 0.60
CA SER A 108 -20.83 32.08 1.76
C SER A 108 -20.42 30.63 1.62
N ASN A 109 -21.30 29.73 1.17
CA ASN A 109 -20.95 28.33 0.90
C ASN A 109 -19.89 28.19 -0.20
N SER A 110 -19.98 29.05 -1.23
CA SER A 110 -18.99 29.08 -2.32
C SER A 110 -17.63 29.59 -1.85
N LEU A 111 -17.61 30.60 -0.96
CA LEU A 111 -16.38 31.11 -0.33
C LEU A 111 -15.76 30.08 0.61
N ILE A 112 -16.54 29.37 1.43
CA ILE A 112 -16.04 28.28 2.29
C ILE A 112 -15.39 27.19 1.43
N SER A 113 -16.03 26.79 0.33
CA SER A 113 -15.46 25.81 -0.60
C SER A 113 -14.16 26.30 -1.26
N MET A 114 -14.08 27.59 -1.59
CA MET A 114 -12.87 28.22 -2.13
C MET A 114 -11.73 28.21 -1.11
N TYR A 115 -11.98 28.68 0.12
CA TYR A 115 -10.99 28.67 1.19
C TYR A 115 -10.49 27.25 1.51
N ALA A 116 -11.40 26.27 1.56
CA ALA A 116 -11.05 24.86 1.74
C ALA A 116 -10.09 24.35 0.65
N LYS A 117 -10.34 24.68 -0.62
CA LYS A 117 -9.48 24.27 -1.75
C LYS A 117 -8.09 24.91 -1.73
N PHE A 118 -7.97 26.11 -1.17
CA PHE A 118 -6.69 26.80 -0.98
C PHE A 118 -5.96 26.39 0.32
N GLY A 119 -6.53 25.50 1.13
CA GLY A 119 -5.97 25.11 2.42
C GLY A 119 -6.10 26.19 3.51
N LEU A 120 -6.85 27.27 3.24
CA LEU A 120 -7.10 28.38 4.16
C LEU A 120 -8.24 28.04 5.14
N LEU A 121 -8.04 27.00 5.94
CA LEU A 121 -9.08 26.48 6.84
C LEU A 121 -9.48 27.47 7.95
N HIS A 122 -8.58 28.35 8.38
CA HIS A 122 -8.91 29.39 9.37
C HIS A 122 -10.00 30.33 8.84
N ASP A 123 -9.77 30.92 7.67
CA ASP A 123 -10.70 31.84 6.99
C ASP A 123 -12.05 31.15 6.72
N ALA A 124 -12.03 29.85 6.36
CA ALA A 124 -13.23 29.05 6.15
C ALA A 124 -14.06 28.88 7.44
N LEU A 125 -13.40 28.60 8.57
CA LEU A 125 -14.04 28.39 9.86
C LEU A 125 -14.54 29.70 10.48
N GLU A 126 -13.80 30.79 10.32
CA GLU A 126 -14.21 32.13 10.74
C GLU A 126 -15.49 32.56 10.00
N LEU A 127 -15.50 32.42 8.67
CA LEU A 127 -16.69 32.69 7.86
C LEU A 127 -17.87 31.81 8.29
N PHE A 128 -17.65 30.50 8.51
CA PHE A 128 -18.68 29.59 8.97
C PHE A 128 -19.24 29.96 10.36
N GLY A 129 -18.36 30.39 11.28
CA GLY A 129 -18.71 30.87 12.61
C GLY A 129 -19.61 32.11 12.57
N GLY A 130 -19.33 33.04 11.64
CA GLY A 130 -20.11 34.26 11.44
C GLY A 130 -21.43 34.11 10.68
N MET A 131 -21.75 32.93 10.13
CA MET A 131 -23.00 32.72 9.39
C MET A 131 -24.22 32.69 10.32
N PRO A 132 -25.26 33.53 10.07
CA PRO A 132 -26.48 33.57 10.90
C PRO A 132 -27.39 32.35 10.69
N HIS A 133 -27.34 31.76 9.50
CA HIS A 133 -28.05 30.52 9.17
C HIS A 133 -27.10 29.57 8.46
N ARG A 134 -27.13 28.29 8.86
CA ARG A 134 -26.30 27.22 8.30
C ARG A 134 -27.21 26.13 7.75
N ASN A 135 -26.83 25.56 6.62
CA ASN A 135 -27.57 24.46 5.99
C ASN A 135 -26.68 23.23 5.79
N VAL A 136 -27.25 22.14 5.28
CA VAL A 136 -26.51 20.89 5.04
C VAL A 136 -25.24 21.13 4.21
N VAL A 137 -25.27 22.06 3.26
CA VAL A 137 -24.13 22.37 2.39
C VAL A 137 -23.02 23.09 3.14
N SER A 138 -23.32 24.09 3.98
CA SER A 138 -22.32 24.79 4.79
C SER A 138 -21.59 23.82 5.72
N TRP A 139 -22.35 22.97 6.43
CA TRP A 139 -21.79 21.94 7.32
C TRP A 139 -20.96 20.90 6.57
N THR A 140 -21.50 20.33 5.48
CA THR A 140 -20.81 19.30 4.69
C THR A 140 -19.51 19.81 4.10
N THR A 141 -19.47 21.08 3.65
CA THR A 141 -18.26 21.66 3.06
C THR A 141 -17.15 21.82 4.11
N VAL A 142 -17.49 22.29 5.32
CA VAL A 142 -16.52 22.40 6.43
C VAL A 142 -16.04 21.03 6.89
N VAL A 143 -16.97 20.09 7.08
CA VAL A 143 -16.65 18.70 7.48
C VAL A 143 -15.72 18.04 6.46
N ALA A 144 -16.00 18.18 5.16
CA ALA A 144 -15.14 17.65 4.10
C ALA A 144 -13.77 18.34 4.06
N ALA A 145 -13.72 19.65 4.30
CA ALA A 145 -12.45 20.39 4.37
C ALA A 145 -11.59 19.90 5.55
N LEU A 146 -12.18 19.73 6.73
CA LEU A 146 -11.49 19.25 7.93
C LEU A 146 -11.04 17.80 7.78
N ALA A 147 -11.87 16.94 7.19
CA ALA A 147 -11.55 15.52 6.98
C ALA A 147 -10.36 15.31 6.04
N ASN A 148 -10.23 16.18 5.03
CA ASN A 148 -9.13 16.15 4.07
C ASN A 148 -7.87 16.91 4.55
N ALA A 149 -8.00 17.73 5.60
CA ALA A 149 -6.87 18.47 6.18
C ALA A 149 -5.99 17.54 7.02
N GLY A 150 -4.67 17.61 6.81
CA GLY A 150 -3.71 16.87 7.63
C GLY A 150 -3.83 17.25 9.12
N GLY A 151 -4.00 16.25 9.99
CA GLY A 151 -4.00 16.43 11.45
C GLY A 151 -5.29 16.94 12.09
N ARG A 152 -6.37 17.21 11.34
CA ARG A 152 -7.64 17.77 11.88
C ARG A 152 -8.85 16.82 11.77
N LYS A 153 -8.58 15.52 11.64
CA LYS A 153 -9.60 14.47 11.48
C LYS A 153 -10.58 14.40 12.66
N GLU A 154 -10.08 14.61 13.88
CA GLU A 154 -10.93 14.65 15.08
C GLU A 154 -11.91 15.82 15.06
N GLU A 155 -11.50 16.97 14.54
CA GLU A 155 -12.38 18.13 14.42
C GLU A 155 -13.49 17.88 13.41
N ALA A 156 -13.20 17.18 12.31
CA ALA A 156 -14.24 16.77 11.36
C ALA A 156 -15.34 15.92 12.03
N LEU A 157 -14.94 15.01 12.93
CA LEU A 157 -15.87 14.18 13.71
C LEU A 157 -16.67 15.01 14.72
N ARG A 158 -16.06 16.01 15.38
CA ARG A 158 -16.75 16.94 16.27
C ARG A 158 -17.79 17.78 15.51
N PHE A 159 -17.43 18.31 14.34
CA PHE A 159 -18.35 19.06 13.48
C PHE A 159 -19.52 18.21 12.99
N LEU A 160 -19.35 16.90 12.78
CA LEU A 160 -20.47 16.00 12.50
C LEU A 160 -21.44 15.88 13.70
N VAL A 161 -20.91 15.89 14.93
CA VAL A 161 -21.73 15.88 16.14
C VAL A 161 -22.45 17.22 16.31
N ASP A 162 -21.75 18.34 16.13
CA ASP A 162 -22.33 19.68 16.24
C ASP A 162 -23.41 19.92 15.18
N MET A 163 -23.20 19.46 13.94
CA MET A 163 -24.22 19.48 12.89
C MET A 163 -25.52 18.81 13.33
N LYS A 164 -25.44 17.68 14.04
CA LYS A 164 -26.61 16.97 14.57
C LYS A 164 -27.21 17.67 15.78
N ARG A 165 -26.40 18.33 16.61
CA ARG A 165 -26.87 19.12 17.76
C ARG A 165 -27.64 20.37 17.31
N ASP A 166 -27.30 20.92 16.15
CA ASP A 166 -28.01 22.01 15.49
C ASP A 166 -29.23 21.52 14.66
N ASP A 167 -29.68 20.27 14.87
CA ASP A 167 -30.80 19.62 14.18
C ASP A 167 -30.67 19.59 12.64
N VAL A 168 -29.44 19.64 12.12
CA VAL A 168 -29.17 19.50 10.68
C VAL A 168 -28.81 18.06 10.35
N ALA A 169 -29.65 17.37 9.57
CA ALA A 169 -29.41 15.99 9.19
C ALA A 169 -28.21 15.84 8.23
N PRO A 170 -27.17 15.05 8.57
CA PRO A 170 -26.08 14.74 7.66
C PRO A 170 -26.56 13.95 6.44
N ASN A 171 -26.00 14.23 5.27
CA ASN A 171 -26.34 13.54 4.03
C ASN A 171 -25.24 12.52 3.64
N SER A 172 -25.44 11.83 2.51
CA SER A 172 -24.47 10.86 1.98
C SER A 172 -23.06 11.46 1.81
N TYR A 173 -22.96 12.68 1.29
CA TYR A 173 -21.68 13.38 1.13
C TYR A 173 -21.00 13.70 2.47
N THR A 174 -21.76 14.09 3.49
CA THR A 174 -21.22 14.34 4.84
C THR A 174 -20.58 13.08 5.39
N TYR A 175 -21.32 11.95 5.36
CA TYR A 175 -20.82 10.69 5.88
C TYR A 175 -19.63 10.15 5.09
N SER A 176 -19.70 10.14 3.75
CA SER A 176 -18.57 9.69 2.92
C SER A 176 -17.29 10.48 3.17
N SER A 177 -17.40 11.77 3.48
CA SER A 177 -16.23 12.61 3.82
C SER A 177 -15.65 12.25 5.19
N VAL A 178 -16.51 12.00 6.19
CA VAL A 178 -16.08 11.71 7.58
C VAL A 178 -15.51 10.31 7.75
N LEU A 179 -15.94 9.35 6.92
CA LEU A 179 -15.46 7.96 7.01
C LEU A 179 -13.93 7.86 6.85
N GLY A 180 -13.34 8.67 5.96
CA GLY A 180 -11.87 8.75 5.81
C GLY A 180 -11.13 9.44 6.98
N ALA A 181 -11.87 10.13 7.84
CA ALA A 181 -11.37 10.75 9.07
C ALA A 181 -11.40 9.79 10.28
N CYS A 182 -12.07 8.64 10.17
CA CYS A 182 -12.13 7.65 11.24
C CYS A 182 -10.75 6.98 11.42
N GLY A 183 -10.12 7.20 12.58
CA GLY A 183 -8.78 6.69 12.87
C GLY A 183 -8.75 5.33 13.58
N THR A 184 -9.87 4.87 14.12
CA THR A 184 -9.96 3.60 14.87
C THR A 184 -11.20 2.80 14.48
N PRO A 185 -11.16 1.45 14.57
CA PRO A 185 -12.33 0.62 14.28
C PRO A 185 -13.55 0.97 15.13
N GLY A 186 -13.36 1.37 16.39
CA GLY A 186 -14.44 1.76 17.28
C GLY A 186 -15.17 3.04 16.84
N VAL A 187 -14.42 4.06 16.39
CA VAL A 187 -15.02 5.29 15.85
C VAL A 187 -15.75 5.00 14.54
N LEU A 188 -15.15 4.20 13.67
CA LEU A 188 -15.78 3.80 12.40
C LEU A 188 -17.10 3.06 12.63
N ALA A 189 -17.13 2.10 13.58
CA ALA A 189 -18.35 1.39 13.95
C ALA A 189 -19.45 2.33 14.49
N ALA A 190 -19.09 3.34 15.29
CA ALA A 190 -20.05 4.32 15.79
C ALA A 190 -20.63 5.20 14.67
N VAL A 191 -19.80 5.63 13.71
CA VAL A 191 -20.26 6.39 12.53
C VAL A 191 -21.12 5.52 11.63
N HIS A 192 -20.75 4.26 11.41
CA HIS A 192 -21.53 3.29 10.65
C HIS A 192 -22.91 3.04 11.30
N ALA A 193 -22.99 2.84 12.61
CA ALA A 193 -24.27 2.73 13.32
C ALA A 193 -25.12 4.00 13.16
N SER A 194 -24.49 5.18 13.10
CA SER A 194 -25.21 6.42 12.82
C SER A 194 -25.74 6.50 11.39
N ILE A 195 -25.01 5.99 10.40
CA ILE A 195 -25.46 5.92 8.99
C ILE A 195 -26.73 5.09 8.90
N VAL A 196 -26.74 3.93 9.56
CA VAL A 196 -27.91 3.04 9.63
C VAL A 196 -29.10 3.73 10.28
N LYS A 197 -28.89 4.43 11.42
CA LYS A 197 -29.96 5.17 12.10
C LYS A 197 -30.61 6.28 11.26
N VAL A 198 -29.85 6.89 10.34
CA VAL A 198 -30.34 7.95 9.44
C VAL A 198 -30.95 7.38 8.15
N GLY A 199 -30.89 6.06 7.95
CA GLY A 199 -31.46 5.39 6.77
C GLY A 199 -30.61 5.54 5.50
N LEU A 200 -29.31 5.78 5.66
CA LEU A 200 -28.35 5.87 4.55
C LEU A 200 -27.60 4.55 4.32
N ASP A 201 -28.06 3.46 4.93
CA ASP A 201 -27.49 2.12 4.82
C ASP A 201 -27.70 1.47 3.46
N SER A 202 -28.61 1.98 2.61
CA SER A 202 -28.79 1.48 1.24
C SER A 202 -28.06 2.30 0.18
N ASP A 203 -27.44 3.42 0.56
CA ASP A 203 -26.74 4.32 -0.35
C ASP A 203 -25.40 3.71 -0.82
N VAL A 204 -25.27 3.49 -2.13
CA VAL A 204 -24.09 2.85 -2.75
C VAL A 204 -22.82 3.68 -2.51
N PHE A 205 -22.91 5.00 -2.51
CA PHE A 205 -21.77 5.90 -2.31
C PHE A 205 -21.28 5.82 -0.86
N VAL A 206 -22.19 5.85 0.11
CA VAL A 206 -21.86 5.68 1.53
C VAL A 206 -21.28 4.30 1.81
N ARG A 207 -21.86 3.23 1.26
CA ARG A 207 -21.31 1.86 1.39
C ARG A 207 -19.92 1.72 0.77
N SER A 208 -19.67 2.31 -0.39
CA SER A 208 -18.34 2.31 -1.00
C SER A 208 -17.31 2.99 -0.08
N SER A 209 -17.67 4.11 0.54
CA SER A 209 -16.81 4.80 1.51
C SER A 209 -16.62 4.01 2.80
N LEU A 210 -17.65 3.29 3.27
CA LEU A 210 -17.56 2.42 4.44
C LEU A 210 -16.57 1.28 4.20
N ILE A 211 -16.67 0.61 3.04
CA ILE A 211 -15.76 -0.47 2.66
C ILE A 211 -14.33 0.06 2.62
N ASP A 212 -14.05 1.17 1.93
CA ASP A 212 -12.71 1.77 1.89
C ASP A 212 -12.17 2.10 3.30
N ALA A 213 -13.00 2.65 4.18
CA ALA A 213 -12.61 2.96 5.55
C ALA A 213 -12.31 1.70 6.38
N TYR A 214 -13.14 0.66 6.30
CA TYR A 214 -12.90 -0.61 6.98
C TYR A 214 -11.63 -1.29 6.48
N MET A 215 -11.43 -1.35 5.16
CA MET A 215 -10.25 -1.94 4.55
C MET A 215 -8.96 -1.22 4.98
N LYS A 216 -8.96 0.12 5.04
CA LYS A 216 -7.80 0.92 5.48
C LYS A 216 -7.46 0.74 6.96
N LEU A 217 -8.44 0.42 7.80
CA LEU A 217 -8.24 0.12 9.22
C LEU A 217 -7.90 -1.36 9.47
N GLY A 218 -7.84 -2.19 8.43
CA GLY A 218 -7.50 -3.61 8.52
C GLY A 218 -8.65 -4.52 9.00
N ASP A 219 -9.86 -3.98 9.17
CA ASP A 219 -11.05 -4.76 9.55
C ASP A 219 -11.71 -5.33 8.29
N LEU A 220 -11.13 -6.41 7.79
CA LEU A 220 -11.55 -7.07 6.56
C LEU A 220 -12.95 -7.68 6.66
N ASP A 221 -13.30 -8.23 7.82
CA ASP A 221 -14.56 -8.92 8.07
C ASP A 221 -15.74 -7.95 8.01
N SER A 222 -15.66 -6.80 8.72
CA SER A 222 -16.72 -5.80 8.68
C SER A 222 -16.89 -5.21 7.28
N GLY A 223 -15.79 -4.92 6.58
CA GLY A 223 -15.86 -4.41 5.22
C GLY A 223 -16.42 -5.42 4.21
N ARG A 224 -16.13 -6.72 4.40
CA ARG A 224 -16.75 -7.81 3.61
C ARG A 224 -18.25 -7.95 3.91
N GLY A 225 -18.65 -7.83 5.17
CA GLY A 225 -20.07 -7.83 5.57
C GLY A 225 -20.86 -6.73 4.86
N VAL A 226 -20.37 -5.48 4.90
CA VAL A 226 -21.01 -4.35 4.20
C VAL A 226 -21.14 -4.62 2.70
N PHE A 227 -20.15 -5.25 2.08
CA PHE A 227 -20.15 -5.59 0.66
C PHE A 227 -21.13 -6.71 0.29
N ASP A 228 -21.22 -7.77 1.10
CA ASP A 228 -22.10 -8.91 0.82
C ASP A 228 -23.58 -8.53 0.98
N GLU A 229 -23.89 -7.59 1.87
CA GLU A 229 -25.24 -7.00 2.01
C GLU A 229 -25.67 -6.11 0.83
N MET A 230 -24.74 -5.66 -0.03
CA MET A 230 -25.09 -4.78 -1.16
C MET A 230 -25.92 -5.52 -2.21
N VAL A 231 -27.11 -5.01 -2.51
CA VAL A 231 -27.93 -5.53 -3.62
C VAL A 231 -27.37 -5.07 -4.97
N THR A 232 -27.04 -3.78 -5.08
CA THR A 232 -26.46 -3.18 -6.28
C THR A 232 -24.99 -2.88 -6.05
N ARG A 233 -24.13 -3.39 -6.92
CA ARG A 233 -22.68 -3.18 -6.88
C ARG A 233 -22.25 -2.52 -8.19
N ASP A 234 -21.27 -1.64 -8.10
CA ASP A 234 -20.61 -1.06 -9.27
C ASP A 234 -19.13 -1.44 -9.29
N LEU A 235 -18.44 -1.02 -10.35
CA LEU A 235 -17.01 -1.31 -10.53
C LEU A 235 -16.14 -0.67 -9.43
N VAL A 236 -16.58 0.46 -8.85
CA VAL A 236 -15.83 1.17 -7.80
C VAL A 236 -15.80 0.32 -6.54
N VAL A 237 -16.95 -0.18 -6.11
CA VAL A 237 -17.08 -1.04 -4.92
C VAL A 237 -16.27 -2.32 -5.07
N TRP A 238 -16.34 -2.99 -6.24
CA TRP A 238 -15.53 -4.18 -6.52
C TRP A 238 -14.03 -3.90 -6.43
N ASN A 239 -13.57 -2.79 -7.01
CA ASN A 239 -12.15 -2.42 -6.96
C ASN A 239 -11.68 -2.11 -5.54
N SER A 240 -12.50 -1.39 -4.76
CA SER A 240 -12.17 -1.03 -3.38
C SER A 240 -12.01 -2.27 -2.49
N ILE A 241 -12.94 -3.22 -2.58
CA ILE A 241 -12.84 -4.44 -1.75
C ILE A 241 -11.68 -5.34 -2.19
N ILE A 242 -11.48 -5.56 -3.50
CA ILE A 242 -10.34 -6.37 -4.00
C ILE A 242 -9.01 -5.71 -3.61
N ALA A 243 -8.90 -4.39 -3.73
CA ALA A 243 -7.72 -3.64 -3.33
C ALA A 243 -7.47 -3.74 -1.82
N GLY A 244 -8.51 -3.63 -1.00
CA GLY A 244 -8.41 -3.75 0.46
C GLY A 244 -7.83 -5.08 0.91
N PHE A 245 -8.39 -6.19 0.41
CA PHE A 245 -7.87 -7.53 0.69
C PHE A 245 -6.42 -7.70 0.20
N ALA A 246 -6.12 -7.27 -1.03
CA ALA A 246 -4.75 -7.35 -1.58
C ALA A 246 -3.74 -6.47 -0.84
N GLN A 247 -4.16 -5.33 -0.28
CA GLN A 247 -3.30 -4.43 0.48
C GLN A 247 -3.00 -4.97 1.88
N SER A 248 -4.00 -5.55 2.53
CA SER A 248 -3.89 -6.15 3.87
C SER A 248 -3.18 -7.51 3.90
N GLY A 249 -2.78 -8.03 2.74
CA GLY A 249 -2.02 -9.29 2.63
C GLY A 249 -2.88 -10.55 2.51
N ASP A 250 -4.21 -10.43 2.55
CA ASP A 250 -5.12 -11.54 2.23
C ASP A 250 -5.32 -11.63 0.71
N GLY A 251 -4.34 -12.24 0.06
CA GLY A 251 -4.42 -12.46 -1.38
C GLY A 251 -5.49 -13.49 -1.77
N VAL A 252 -5.89 -14.41 -0.87
CA VAL A 252 -6.88 -15.45 -1.19
C VAL A 252 -8.26 -14.79 -1.32
N GLY A 253 -8.64 -13.98 -0.34
CA GLY A 253 -9.87 -13.20 -0.38
C GLY A 253 -9.93 -12.26 -1.58
N ALA A 254 -8.81 -11.63 -1.94
CA ALA A 254 -8.73 -10.77 -3.12
C ALA A 254 -9.01 -11.52 -4.43
N VAL A 255 -8.49 -12.75 -4.58
CA VAL A 255 -8.72 -13.59 -5.76
C VAL A 255 -10.14 -14.13 -5.80
N GLU A 256 -10.69 -14.56 -4.67
CA GLU A 256 -12.09 -14.99 -4.57
C GLU A 256 -13.04 -13.87 -5.04
N LEU A 257 -12.83 -12.65 -4.54
CA LEU A 257 -13.60 -11.48 -4.95
C LEU A 257 -13.44 -11.16 -6.43
N PHE A 258 -12.24 -11.30 -6.98
CA PHE A 258 -12.01 -11.14 -8.42
C PHE A 258 -12.78 -12.17 -9.25
N MET A 259 -12.82 -13.43 -8.83
CA MET A 259 -13.61 -14.46 -9.51
C MET A 259 -15.12 -14.17 -9.40
N ARG A 260 -15.62 -13.81 -8.21
CA ARG A 260 -17.02 -13.40 -8.02
C ARG A 260 -17.40 -12.19 -8.88
N MET A 261 -16.49 -11.22 -9.02
CA MET A 261 -16.67 -10.06 -9.90
C MET A 261 -16.83 -10.48 -11.37
N LYS A 262 -16.03 -11.45 -11.83
CA LYS A 262 -16.10 -12.01 -13.19
C LYS A 262 -17.39 -12.77 -13.43
N GLU A 263 -17.79 -13.61 -12.49
CA GLU A 263 -19.05 -14.36 -12.52
C GLU A 263 -20.27 -13.44 -12.53
N SER A 264 -20.18 -12.29 -11.84
CA SER A 264 -21.20 -11.24 -11.85
C SER A 264 -21.22 -10.40 -13.14
N GLY A 265 -20.39 -10.72 -14.13
CA GLY A 265 -20.37 -10.06 -15.45
C GLY A 265 -19.60 -8.73 -15.48
N PHE A 266 -18.88 -8.35 -14.42
CA PHE A 266 -18.14 -7.08 -14.40
C PHE A 266 -16.79 -7.18 -15.12
N PRO A 267 -16.45 -6.23 -16.00
CA PRO A 267 -15.15 -6.18 -16.66
C PRO A 267 -14.07 -5.75 -15.65
N ALA A 268 -12.88 -6.35 -15.77
CA ALA A 268 -11.76 -6.01 -14.90
C ALA A 268 -11.04 -4.85 -15.57
N ASN A 269 -10.82 -3.77 -14.83
CA ASN A 269 -10.09 -2.61 -15.32
C ASN A 269 -8.66 -2.62 -14.80
N GLN A 270 -7.90 -1.58 -15.14
CA GLN A 270 -6.52 -1.39 -14.69
C GLN A 270 -6.35 -1.53 -13.18
N GLY A 271 -7.24 -0.90 -12.39
CA GLY A 271 -7.22 -0.98 -10.92
C GLY A 271 -7.47 -2.39 -10.41
N THR A 272 -8.47 -3.09 -10.96
CA THR A 272 -8.74 -4.49 -10.61
C THR A 272 -7.52 -5.37 -10.84
N LEU A 273 -6.93 -5.30 -12.05
CA LEU A 273 -5.82 -6.17 -12.44
C LEU A 273 -4.57 -5.88 -11.62
N THR A 274 -4.28 -4.62 -11.31
CA THR A 274 -3.16 -4.23 -10.46
C THR A 274 -3.31 -4.81 -9.05
N SER A 275 -4.51 -4.73 -8.45
CA SER A 275 -4.78 -5.31 -7.13
C SER A 275 -4.64 -6.83 -7.11
N VAL A 276 -5.13 -7.51 -8.16
CA VAL A 276 -5.02 -8.97 -8.27
C VAL A 276 -3.57 -9.40 -8.51
N LEU A 277 -2.80 -8.67 -9.33
CA LEU A 277 -1.37 -8.94 -9.50
C LEU A 277 -0.60 -8.76 -8.19
N ARG A 278 -0.93 -7.75 -7.37
CA ARG A 278 -0.39 -7.59 -6.02
C ARG A 278 -0.73 -8.79 -5.12
N ALA A 279 -1.96 -9.29 -5.16
CA ALA A 279 -2.32 -10.50 -4.42
C ALA A 279 -1.49 -11.72 -4.90
N CYS A 280 -1.25 -11.84 -6.21
CA CYS A 280 -0.39 -12.87 -6.78
C CYS A 280 1.06 -12.74 -6.30
N THR A 281 1.61 -11.53 -6.18
CA THR A 281 2.99 -11.33 -5.69
C THR A 281 3.15 -11.68 -4.21
N GLY A 282 2.16 -11.31 -3.38
CA GLY A 282 2.17 -11.59 -1.95
C GLY A 282 2.16 -13.09 -1.65
N MET A 283 1.37 -13.86 -2.40
CA MET A 283 1.19 -15.29 -2.18
C MET A 283 1.96 -16.19 -3.16
N VAL A 284 2.71 -15.59 -4.10
CA VAL A 284 3.52 -16.30 -5.11
C VAL A 284 2.66 -17.22 -6.01
N MET A 285 1.47 -16.75 -6.39
CA MET A 285 0.51 -17.47 -7.25
C MET A 285 0.84 -17.27 -8.74
N LEU A 286 1.91 -17.91 -9.23
CA LEU A 286 2.38 -17.73 -10.61
C LEU A 286 1.33 -18.11 -11.66
N ASP A 287 0.62 -19.22 -11.47
CA ASP A 287 -0.33 -19.72 -12.48
C ASP A 287 -1.57 -18.82 -12.59
N LEU A 288 -2.02 -18.21 -11.49
CA LEU A 288 -3.04 -17.17 -11.55
C LEU A 288 -2.48 -15.89 -12.19
N GLY A 289 -1.26 -15.49 -11.85
CA GLY A 289 -0.58 -14.36 -12.48
C GLY A 289 -0.49 -14.49 -14.01
N ARG A 290 -0.24 -15.71 -14.53
CA ARG A 290 -0.27 -16.01 -15.97
C ARG A 290 -1.67 -15.88 -16.58
N GLN A 291 -2.72 -16.28 -15.85
CA GLN A 291 -4.11 -16.06 -16.30
C GLN A 291 -4.43 -14.56 -16.36
N VAL A 292 -4.01 -13.81 -15.35
CA VAL A 292 -4.19 -12.35 -15.29
C VAL A 292 -3.39 -11.63 -16.40
N HIS A 293 -2.19 -12.13 -16.74
CA HIS A 293 -1.42 -11.62 -17.88
C HIS A 293 -2.24 -11.62 -19.18
N ALA A 294 -3.02 -12.67 -19.46
CA ALA A 294 -3.88 -12.70 -20.65
C ALA A 294 -4.89 -11.55 -20.69
N HIS A 295 -5.34 -11.05 -19.53
CA HIS A 295 -6.17 -9.85 -19.43
C HIS A 295 -5.37 -8.56 -19.61
N VAL A 296 -4.13 -8.50 -19.09
CA VAL A 296 -3.21 -7.37 -19.24
C VAL A 296 -2.83 -7.13 -20.71
N LEU A 297 -2.75 -8.19 -21.53
CA LEU A 297 -2.46 -8.06 -22.97
C LEU A 297 -3.48 -7.16 -23.72
N LYS A 298 -4.70 -6.98 -23.19
CA LYS A 298 -5.68 -6.04 -23.75
C LYS A 298 -5.32 -4.57 -23.54
N TYR A 299 -4.32 -4.29 -22.71
CA TYR A 299 -3.82 -2.98 -22.32
C TYR A 299 -2.39 -2.76 -22.81
N GLU A 300 -2.13 -3.00 -24.10
CA GLU A 300 -0.80 -3.07 -24.72
C GLU A 300 0.15 -1.87 -24.42
N ARG A 301 -0.39 -0.70 -24.08
CA ARG A 301 0.39 0.52 -23.83
C ARG A 301 0.39 0.97 -22.36
N ASP A 302 -0.20 0.19 -21.46
CA ASP A 302 -0.32 0.56 -20.06
C ASP A 302 0.93 0.18 -19.27
N LEU A 303 1.85 1.14 -19.10
CA LEU A 303 3.11 0.94 -18.36
C LEU A 303 2.87 0.50 -16.91
N ILE A 304 1.79 0.95 -16.27
CA ILE A 304 1.50 0.60 -14.88
C ILE A 304 1.19 -0.89 -14.77
N LEU A 305 0.35 -1.42 -15.67
CA LEU A 305 0.05 -2.85 -15.70
C LEU A 305 1.25 -3.71 -16.09
N HIS A 306 2.05 -3.27 -17.06
CA HIS A 306 3.26 -3.99 -17.44
C HIS A 306 4.28 -4.03 -16.29
N ASN A 307 4.45 -2.93 -15.56
CA ASN A 307 5.32 -2.87 -14.38
C ASN A 307 4.79 -3.74 -13.23
N ALA A 308 3.47 -3.74 -12.97
CA ALA A 308 2.86 -4.62 -11.97
C ALA A 308 3.01 -6.11 -12.35
N LEU A 309 2.89 -6.43 -13.63
CA LEU A 309 3.06 -7.78 -14.14
C LEU A 309 4.53 -8.23 -14.10
N LEU A 310 5.46 -7.33 -14.40
CA LEU A 310 6.90 -7.56 -14.27
C LEU A 310 7.27 -7.85 -12.81
N ASP A 311 6.78 -7.04 -11.86
CA ASP A 311 6.97 -7.27 -10.42
C ASP A 311 6.41 -8.63 -9.99
N MET A 312 5.25 -9.02 -10.53
CA MET A 312 4.64 -10.33 -10.27
C MET A 312 5.52 -11.48 -10.75
N TYR A 313 6.05 -11.44 -11.97
CA TYR A 313 6.93 -12.50 -12.45
C TYR A 313 8.23 -12.59 -11.65
N CYS A 314 8.86 -11.46 -11.34
CA CYS A 314 10.06 -11.40 -10.50
C CYS A 314 9.82 -11.97 -9.09
N LYS A 315 8.73 -11.56 -8.44
CA LYS A 315 8.35 -12.02 -7.08
C LYS A 315 7.64 -13.38 -7.06
N CYS A 316 7.43 -14.00 -8.21
CA CYS A 316 7.04 -15.41 -8.32
C CYS A 316 8.21 -16.33 -8.69
N GLY A 317 9.43 -15.79 -8.77
CA GLY A 317 10.63 -16.53 -9.17
C GLY A 317 10.58 -16.99 -10.63
N SER A 318 9.85 -16.30 -11.52
CA SER A 318 9.75 -16.64 -12.94
C SER A 318 10.49 -15.60 -13.79
N LEU A 319 11.81 -15.59 -13.65
CA LEU A 319 12.65 -14.59 -14.31
C LEU A 319 12.65 -14.69 -15.84
N GLN A 320 12.49 -15.88 -16.40
CA GLN A 320 12.42 -16.05 -17.87
C GLN A 320 11.23 -15.28 -18.46
N GLU A 321 10.06 -15.38 -17.84
CA GLU A 321 8.89 -14.62 -18.25
C GLU A 321 9.00 -13.12 -17.94
N ALA A 322 9.68 -12.75 -16.85
CA ALA A 322 10.00 -11.35 -16.55
C ALA A 322 10.90 -10.74 -17.65
N ASP A 323 12.00 -11.43 -18.00
CA ASP A 323 12.93 -11.04 -19.07
C ASP A 323 12.21 -10.90 -20.42
N ALA A 324 11.37 -11.88 -20.77
CA ALA A 324 10.61 -11.88 -22.01
C ALA A 324 9.59 -10.72 -22.05
N LEU A 325 8.92 -10.44 -20.95
CA LEU A 325 8.00 -9.31 -20.83
C LEU A 325 8.75 -7.98 -20.96
N PHE A 326 9.83 -7.80 -20.19
CA PHE A 326 10.66 -6.61 -20.17
C PHE A 326 11.25 -6.30 -21.56
N SER A 327 11.72 -7.33 -22.25
CA SER A 327 12.25 -7.23 -23.63
C SER A 327 11.20 -6.76 -24.63
N ARG A 328 9.93 -7.14 -24.44
CA ARG A 328 8.81 -6.80 -25.31
C ARG A 328 8.16 -5.45 -24.99
N MET A 329 8.46 -4.84 -23.84
CA MET A 329 7.91 -3.53 -23.48
C MET A 329 8.37 -2.45 -24.48
N PRO A 330 7.45 -1.75 -25.18
CA PRO A 330 7.83 -0.72 -26.17
C PRO A 330 8.53 0.49 -25.55
N ARG A 331 8.22 0.77 -24.28
CA ARG A 331 8.83 1.83 -23.49
C ARG A 331 9.07 1.27 -22.09
N ARG A 332 10.20 1.63 -21.50
CA ARG A 332 10.57 1.28 -20.13
C ARG A 332 10.80 2.57 -19.37
N ASP A 333 10.20 2.71 -18.21
CA ASP A 333 10.42 3.84 -17.33
C ASP A 333 11.32 3.44 -16.16
N VAL A 334 11.62 4.39 -15.28
CA VAL A 334 12.43 4.15 -14.09
C VAL A 334 11.86 3.01 -13.24
N ILE A 335 10.53 2.84 -13.21
CA ILE A 335 9.88 1.76 -12.46
C ILE A 335 10.18 0.41 -13.13
N SER A 336 10.03 0.28 -14.45
CA SER A 336 10.36 -0.94 -15.19
C SER A 336 11.79 -1.41 -14.90
N TRP A 337 12.77 -0.50 -14.99
CA TRP A 337 14.17 -0.80 -14.73
C TRP A 337 14.43 -1.14 -13.27
N SER A 338 13.89 -0.36 -12.33
CA SER A 338 14.07 -0.60 -10.89
C SER A 338 13.49 -1.95 -10.47
N THR A 339 12.32 -2.32 -11.00
CA THR A 339 11.70 -3.63 -10.77
C THR A 339 12.56 -4.75 -11.33
N MET A 340 13.16 -4.58 -12.51
CA MET A 340 14.03 -5.58 -13.11
C MET A 340 15.33 -5.78 -12.32
N VAL A 341 16.02 -4.69 -11.97
CA VAL A 341 17.25 -4.72 -11.15
C VAL A 341 16.99 -5.41 -9.80
N SER A 342 15.94 -4.96 -9.09
CA SER A 342 15.58 -5.54 -7.79
C SER A 342 15.14 -7.00 -7.91
N GLY A 343 14.38 -7.34 -8.95
CA GLY A 343 13.92 -8.70 -9.23
C GLY A 343 15.07 -9.66 -9.48
N LEU A 344 16.05 -9.28 -10.31
CA LEU A 344 17.26 -10.08 -10.55
C LEU A 344 18.06 -10.29 -9.26
N ALA A 345 18.26 -9.22 -8.48
CA ALA A 345 19.01 -9.26 -7.23
C ALA A 345 18.33 -10.18 -6.19
N GLN A 346 17.01 -10.07 -6.01
CA GLN A 346 16.20 -10.93 -5.15
C GLN A 346 16.13 -12.39 -5.63
N ASN A 347 16.55 -12.68 -6.85
CA ASN A 347 16.62 -14.04 -7.38
C ASN A 347 18.04 -14.61 -7.41
N GLY A 348 19.00 -13.93 -6.78
CA GLY A 348 20.40 -14.34 -6.69
C GLY A 348 21.23 -14.01 -7.93
N ARG A 349 20.67 -13.33 -8.94
CA ARG A 349 21.38 -13.00 -10.20
C ARG A 349 22.04 -11.62 -10.12
N SER A 350 22.88 -11.40 -9.12
CA SER A 350 23.47 -10.08 -8.83
C SER A 350 24.25 -9.48 -10.02
N ALA A 351 25.04 -10.30 -10.73
CA ALA A 351 25.80 -9.84 -11.89
C ALA A 351 24.88 -9.32 -13.02
N GLU A 352 23.70 -9.91 -13.18
CA GLU A 352 22.73 -9.48 -14.19
C GLU A 352 21.94 -8.26 -13.72
N ALA A 353 21.68 -8.14 -12.42
CA ALA A 353 21.11 -6.93 -11.84
C ALA A 353 22.00 -5.71 -12.10
N LEU A 354 23.32 -5.83 -11.92
CA LEU A 354 24.28 -4.76 -12.22
C LEU A 354 24.33 -4.44 -13.71
N LYS A 355 24.35 -5.46 -14.59
CA LYS A 355 24.26 -5.24 -16.05
C LYS A 355 22.97 -4.53 -16.47
N ALA A 356 21.83 -4.86 -15.85
CA ALA A 356 20.56 -4.18 -16.11
C ALA A 356 20.60 -2.71 -15.65
N PHE A 357 21.30 -2.42 -14.56
CA PHE A 357 21.53 -1.05 -14.09
C PHE A 357 22.44 -0.25 -15.04
N ASP A 358 23.51 -0.86 -15.56
CA ASP A 358 24.37 -0.22 -16.56
C ASP A 358 23.60 0.07 -17.86
N LEU A 359 22.76 -0.87 -18.29
CA LEU A 359 21.90 -0.70 -19.46
C LEU A 359 20.87 0.42 -19.25
N MET A 360 20.25 0.51 -18.07
CA MET A 360 19.35 1.61 -17.69
C MET A 360 20.02 2.98 -17.87
N GLN A 361 21.26 3.13 -17.40
CA GLN A 361 22.02 4.37 -17.53
C GLN A 361 22.27 4.73 -19.00
N SER A 362 22.53 3.72 -19.85
CA SER A 362 22.75 3.95 -21.29
C SER A 362 21.46 4.24 -22.09
N GLU A 363 20.31 3.71 -21.66
CA GLU A 363 19.02 3.94 -22.34
C GLU A 363 18.33 5.24 -21.90
N GLY A 364 18.83 5.92 -20.86
CA GLY A 364 18.45 7.29 -20.49
C GLY A 364 17.63 7.50 -19.21
N PRO A 365 16.86 6.52 -18.67
CA PRO A 365 16.21 6.70 -17.37
C PRO A 365 17.21 6.90 -16.24
N THR A 366 17.10 8.00 -15.52
CA THR A 366 17.94 8.27 -14.34
C THR A 366 17.54 7.37 -13.17
N PRO A 367 18.50 6.71 -12.50
CA PRO A 367 18.23 5.95 -11.28
C PRO A 367 17.49 6.77 -10.23
N ASN A 368 16.64 6.11 -9.43
CA ASN A 368 16.02 6.71 -8.25
C ASN A 368 16.43 5.93 -6.98
N ARG A 369 15.95 6.39 -5.81
CA ARG A 369 16.19 5.72 -4.52
C ARG A 369 15.88 4.21 -4.56
N ILE A 370 14.80 3.79 -5.20
CA ILE A 370 14.42 2.37 -5.29
C ILE A 370 15.43 1.60 -6.15
N THR A 371 15.87 2.17 -7.27
CA THR A 371 16.91 1.57 -8.12
C THR A 371 18.19 1.32 -7.32
N MET A 372 18.63 2.31 -6.53
CA MET A 372 19.87 2.23 -5.77
C MET A 372 19.81 1.20 -4.65
N VAL A 373 18.67 1.04 -3.98
CA VAL A 373 18.44 -0.08 -3.04
C VAL A 373 18.63 -1.42 -3.75
N GLY A 374 18.06 -1.60 -4.95
CA GLY A 374 18.21 -2.84 -5.73
C GLY A 374 19.67 -3.15 -6.10
N VAL A 375 20.43 -2.13 -6.50
CA VAL A 375 21.88 -2.25 -6.81
C VAL A 375 22.69 -2.62 -5.57
N LEU A 376 22.50 -1.90 -4.46
CA LEU A 376 23.23 -2.18 -3.22
C LEU A 376 22.85 -3.54 -2.63
N PHE A 377 21.59 -3.96 -2.76
CA PHE A 377 21.15 -5.30 -2.39
C PHE A 377 21.87 -6.37 -3.22
N ALA A 378 22.03 -6.16 -4.53
CA ALA A 378 22.78 -7.06 -5.41
C ALA A 378 24.25 -7.18 -4.97
N CYS A 379 24.90 -6.05 -4.65
CA CYS A 379 26.27 -6.03 -4.14
C CYS A 379 26.38 -6.77 -2.81
N SER A 380 25.47 -6.49 -1.86
CA SER A 380 25.42 -7.17 -0.55
C SER A 380 25.36 -8.68 -0.70
N HIS A 381 24.44 -9.17 -1.54
CA HIS A 381 24.19 -10.60 -1.72
C HIS A 381 25.18 -11.29 -2.67
N ALA A 382 26.16 -10.56 -3.21
CA ALA A 382 27.29 -11.09 -3.96
C ALA A 382 28.64 -10.82 -3.26
N GLY A 383 28.65 -10.16 -2.10
CA GLY A 383 29.87 -9.80 -1.38
C GLY A 383 30.77 -8.77 -2.09
N LEU A 384 30.21 -7.96 -2.99
CA LEU A 384 30.96 -6.98 -3.79
C LEU A 384 31.16 -5.68 -3.01
N VAL A 385 32.12 -5.67 -2.08
CA VAL A 385 32.36 -4.53 -1.16
C VAL A 385 32.75 -3.25 -1.90
N GLU A 386 33.69 -3.35 -2.84
CA GLU A 386 34.19 -2.20 -3.59
C GLU A 386 33.10 -1.59 -4.48
N ASP A 387 32.35 -2.43 -5.20
CA ASP A 387 31.23 -1.98 -6.02
C ASP A 387 30.12 -1.37 -5.14
N GLY A 388 29.84 -1.96 -3.98
CA GLY A 388 28.89 -1.39 -3.01
C GLY A 388 29.27 0.03 -2.58
N TRP A 389 30.53 0.26 -2.22
CA TRP A 389 31.02 1.60 -1.89
C TRP A 389 31.01 2.56 -3.07
N TYR A 390 31.37 2.08 -4.27
CA TYR A 390 31.31 2.86 -5.50
C TYR A 390 29.88 3.35 -5.75
N TYR A 391 28.91 2.44 -5.78
CA TYR A 391 27.51 2.78 -6.04
C TYR A 391 26.92 3.64 -4.92
N PHE A 392 27.20 3.36 -3.65
CA PHE A 392 26.72 4.17 -2.53
C PHE A 392 27.21 5.63 -2.63
N ARG A 393 28.48 5.85 -2.97
CA ARG A 393 29.02 7.20 -3.18
C ARG A 393 28.50 7.86 -4.45
N SER A 394 28.22 7.07 -5.49
CA SER A 394 27.67 7.57 -6.75
C SER A 394 26.25 8.13 -6.60
N MET A 395 25.48 7.65 -5.61
CA MET A 395 24.13 8.15 -5.30
C MET A 395 24.12 9.67 -5.17
N GLU A 396 24.96 10.20 -4.30
CA GLU A 396 25.02 11.64 -4.05
C GLU A 396 25.78 12.36 -5.17
N LYS A 397 26.95 11.83 -5.55
CA LYS A 397 27.87 12.52 -6.48
C LYS A 397 27.38 12.59 -7.93
N LEU A 398 26.74 11.52 -8.42
CA LEU A 398 26.34 11.41 -9.83
C LEU A 398 24.84 11.57 -10.02
N PHE A 399 24.03 11.14 -9.04
CA PHE A 399 22.57 11.10 -9.20
C PHE A 399 21.83 12.10 -8.30
N GLY A 400 22.51 12.80 -7.38
CA GLY A 400 21.89 13.72 -6.44
C GLY A 400 20.90 13.05 -5.46
N ILE A 401 21.03 11.74 -5.25
CA ILE A 401 20.19 10.95 -4.36
C ILE A 401 20.85 10.91 -2.98
N GLN A 402 20.15 11.41 -1.97
CA GLN A 402 20.60 11.34 -0.60
C GLN A 402 20.38 9.93 -0.03
N PRO A 403 21.36 9.35 0.69
CA PRO A 403 21.19 8.04 1.32
C PRO A 403 20.06 8.03 2.37
N GLU A 404 19.03 7.22 2.12
CA GLU A 404 17.96 6.89 3.08
C GLU A 404 18.30 5.60 3.88
N ARG A 405 17.48 5.29 4.90
CA ARG A 405 17.68 4.16 5.84
C ARG A 405 17.89 2.83 5.12
N GLU A 406 17.16 2.58 4.04
CA GLU A 406 17.18 1.36 3.25
C GLU A 406 18.53 1.14 2.55
N HIS A 407 19.14 2.22 2.04
CA HIS A 407 20.46 2.17 1.40
C HIS A 407 21.55 1.87 2.43
N CYS A 408 21.48 2.57 3.57
CA CYS A 408 22.38 2.35 4.70
C CYS A 408 22.27 0.91 5.23
N ASN A 409 21.06 0.36 5.34
CA ASN A 409 20.85 -1.02 5.74
C ASN A 409 21.51 -2.00 4.76
N CYS A 410 21.44 -1.76 3.44
CA CYS A 410 22.15 -2.59 2.46
C CYS A 410 23.68 -2.55 2.62
N MET A 411 24.24 -1.39 2.96
CA MET A 411 25.68 -1.26 3.23
C MET A 411 26.10 -1.98 4.52
N VAL A 412 25.29 -1.88 5.58
CA VAL A 412 25.53 -2.64 6.82
C VAL A 412 25.42 -4.14 6.59
N ASP A 413 24.45 -4.59 5.79
CA ASP A 413 24.32 -6.00 5.37
C ASP A 413 25.56 -6.46 4.59
N LEU A 414 26.04 -5.67 3.62
CA LEU A 414 27.22 -5.97 2.81
C LEU A 414 28.49 -6.11 3.67
N LEU A 415 28.77 -5.12 4.53
CA LEU A 415 29.92 -5.15 5.43
C LEU A 415 29.80 -6.28 6.46
N GLY A 416 28.58 -6.49 6.97
CA GLY A 416 28.27 -7.56 7.90
C GLY A 416 28.51 -8.94 7.33
N ARG A 417 27.98 -9.24 6.13
CA ARG A 417 28.16 -10.54 5.45
C ARG A 417 29.62 -10.83 5.12
N THR A 418 30.40 -9.80 4.79
CA THR A 418 31.82 -9.92 4.46
C THR A 418 32.75 -9.95 5.67
N GLY A 419 32.21 -9.86 6.89
CA GLY A 419 32.96 -9.96 8.14
C GLY A 419 33.62 -8.66 8.59
N LYS A 420 33.40 -7.57 7.87
CA LYS A 420 33.92 -6.23 8.17
C LYS A 420 33.08 -5.54 9.25
N LEU A 421 32.91 -6.20 10.40
CA LEU A 421 32.03 -5.74 11.47
C LEU A 421 32.44 -4.38 12.04
N ASP A 422 33.74 -4.11 12.18
CA ASP A 422 34.24 -2.82 12.68
C ASP A 422 33.95 -1.67 11.70
N GLU A 423 34.10 -1.91 10.40
CA GLU A 423 33.69 -0.95 9.35
C GLU A 423 32.18 -0.70 9.40
N ALA A 424 31.37 -1.75 9.63
CA ALA A 424 29.92 -1.62 9.73
C ALA A 424 29.50 -0.76 10.93
N VAL A 425 30.12 -0.95 12.10
CA VAL A 425 29.86 -0.13 13.31
C VAL A 425 30.29 1.31 13.08
N LYS A 426 31.47 1.51 12.48
CA LYS A 426 31.94 2.85 12.13
C LYS A 426 30.97 3.55 11.19
N PHE A 427 30.52 2.86 10.14
CA PHE A 427 29.55 3.40 9.20
C PHE A 427 28.23 3.79 9.89
N ILE A 428 27.72 2.95 10.81
CA ILE A 428 26.53 3.27 11.62
C ILE A 428 26.74 4.53 12.47
N SER A 429 27.92 4.72 13.05
CA SER A 429 28.23 5.90 13.87
C SER A 429 28.36 7.20 13.06
N GLU A 430 28.67 7.10 11.77
CA GLU A 430 28.83 8.23 10.84
C GLU A 430 27.54 8.61 10.10
N MET A 431 26.42 7.90 10.34
CA MET A 431 25.14 8.19 9.70
C MET A 431 24.58 9.55 10.11
N ASN A 432 23.96 10.24 9.16
CA ASN A 432 23.33 11.56 9.38
C ASN A 432 21.98 11.50 10.12
N PHE A 433 21.54 10.31 10.54
CA PHE A 433 20.28 10.08 11.24
C PHE A 433 20.41 8.90 12.21
N GLU A 434 19.50 8.84 13.19
CA GLU A 434 19.48 7.74 14.15
C GLU A 434 19.12 6.40 13.49
N PRO A 435 19.96 5.35 13.66
CA PRO A 435 19.70 4.03 13.11
C PRO A 435 18.44 3.41 13.72
N ASP A 436 17.62 2.75 12.89
CA ASP A 436 16.42 2.05 13.33
C ASP A 436 16.69 0.61 13.78
N SER A 437 15.63 -0.06 14.25
CA SER A 437 15.69 -1.47 14.66
C SER A 437 16.12 -2.40 13.53
N VAL A 438 15.86 -2.05 12.27
CA VAL A 438 16.22 -2.88 11.10
C VAL A 438 17.73 -2.88 10.88
N ILE A 439 18.38 -1.71 10.88
CA ILE A 439 19.84 -1.60 10.73
C ILE A 439 20.58 -2.37 11.83
N TRP A 440 20.15 -2.20 13.08
CA TRP A 440 20.75 -2.94 14.20
C TRP A 440 20.49 -4.44 14.13
N ARG A 441 19.30 -4.87 13.66
CA ARG A 441 18.97 -6.29 13.47
C ARG A 441 19.81 -6.92 12.36
N THR A 442 20.10 -6.19 11.30
CA THR A 442 21.03 -6.59 10.23
C THR A 442 22.44 -6.80 10.79
N LEU A 443 22.96 -5.84 11.58
CA LEU A 443 24.26 -5.99 12.25
C LEU A 443 24.28 -7.18 13.22
N LEU A 444 23.23 -7.37 14.01
CA LEU A 444 23.09 -8.50 14.95
C LEU A 444 23.15 -9.84 14.21
N GLY A 445 22.49 -9.94 13.05
CA GLY A 445 22.56 -11.11 12.17
C GLY A 445 23.98 -11.39 11.68
N ALA A 446 24.70 -10.35 11.25
CA ALA A 446 26.10 -10.47 10.85
C ALA A 446 27.02 -10.88 12.00
N CYS A 447 26.81 -10.34 13.20
CA CYS A 447 27.58 -10.71 14.39
C CYS A 447 27.43 -12.20 14.71
N ARG A 448 26.22 -12.75 14.53
CA ARG A 448 25.98 -14.19 14.68
C ARG A 448 26.76 -15.01 13.65
N MET A 449 26.71 -14.61 12.38
CA MET A 449 27.44 -15.28 11.29
C MET A 449 28.96 -15.34 11.56
N HIS A 450 29.52 -14.26 12.10
CA HIS A 450 30.94 -14.13 12.40
C HIS A 450 31.30 -14.39 13.86
N LYS A 451 30.37 -14.98 14.64
CA LYS A 451 30.61 -15.44 16.03
C LYS A 451 31.13 -14.34 16.98
N ASN A 452 30.65 -13.11 16.83
CA ASN A 452 31.02 -11.96 17.68
C ASN A 452 29.92 -11.67 18.73
N ALA A 453 30.00 -12.32 19.90
CA ALA A 453 29.03 -12.16 21.00
C ALA A 453 28.95 -10.73 21.54
N ASN A 454 30.08 -10.05 21.68
CA ASN A 454 30.13 -8.73 22.31
C ASN A 454 29.38 -7.70 21.47
N LEU A 455 29.64 -7.70 20.17
CA LEU A 455 28.94 -6.80 19.26
C LEU A 455 27.47 -7.20 19.05
N ALA A 456 27.16 -8.50 19.07
CA ALA A 456 25.78 -8.98 19.07
C ALA A 456 25.00 -8.45 20.29
N ALA A 457 25.57 -8.54 21.50
CA ALA A 457 24.95 -8.02 22.71
C ALA A 457 24.72 -6.50 22.64
N TYR A 458 25.69 -5.76 22.08
CA TYR A 458 25.57 -4.33 21.85
C TYR A 458 24.42 -4.00 20.88
N ALA A 459 24.40 -4.62 19.69
CA ALA A 459 23.36 -4.40 18.69
C ALA A 459 21.97 -4.77 19.22
N ALA A 460 21.84 -5.90 19.93
CA ALA A 460 20.57 -6.31 20.55
C ALA A 460 20.09 -5.30 21.61
N ARG A 461 21.01 -4.72 22.40
CA ARG A 461 20.66 -3.69 23.38
C ARG A 461 20.14 -2.42 22.70
N GLU A 462 20.75 -1.98 21.60
CA GLU A 462 20.26 -0.81 20.87
C GLU A 462 18.87 -1.06 20.26
N ILE A 463 18.59 -2.27 19.75
CA ILE A 463 17.24 -2.64 19.30
C ILE A 463 16.24 -2.56 20.45
N LEU A 464 16.56 -3.12 21.61
CA LEU A 464 15.66 -3.16 22.76
C LEU A 464 15.41 -1.78 23.40
N LYS A 465 16.29 -0.79 23.17
CA LYS A 465 16.02 0.60 23.53
C LYS A 465 14.95 1.23 22.64
N LEU A 466 14.97 0.90 21.34
CA LEU A 466 14.00 1.41 20.36
C LEU A 466 12.66 0.68 20.47
N GLU A 467 12.71 -0.65 20.59
CA GLU A 467 11.56 -1.55 20.61
C GLU A 467 11.70 -2.55 21.78
N PRO A 468 11.23 -2.17 22.99
CA PRO A 468 11.36 -3.02 24.18
C PRO A 468 10.70 -4.39 24.03
N GLU A 469 9.68 -4.54 23.18
CA GLU A 469 8.95 -5.80 22.97
C GLU A 469 9.44 -6.60 21.76
N ASP A 470 10.58 -6.23 21.14
CA ASP A 470 11.11 -6.99 20.00
C ASP A 470 11.55 -8.40 20.41
N GLN A 471 10.76 -9.40 20.01
CA GLN A 471 11.03 -10.81 20.25
C GLN A 471 12.12 -11.35 19.31
N GLY A 472 12.20 -10.83 18.09
CA GLY A 472 13.16 -11.25 17.08
C GLY A 472 14.60 -10.97 17.49
N ALA A 473 14.87 -9.78 18.04
CA ALA A 473 16.18 -9.41 18.56
C ALA A 473 16.63 -10.33 19.72
N ARG A 474 15.73 -10.65 20.65
CA ARG A 474 16.02 -11.56 21.77
C ARG A 474 16.29 -12.99 21.31
N ILE A 475 15.48 -13.51 20.37
CA ILE A 475 15.69 -14.83 19.77
C ILE A 475 17.06 -14.87 19.10
N LEU A 476 17.41 -13.84 18.32
CA LEU A 476 18.67 -13.80 17.59
C LEU A 476 19.90 -13.68 18.51
N LEU A 477 19.80 -12.91 19.60
CA LEU A 477 20.83 -12.83 20.63
C LEU A 477 21.02 -14.17 21.35
N SER A 478 19.91 -14.80 21.78
CA SER A 478 19.95 -16.11 22.43
C SER A 478 20.57 -17.18 21.52
N ASN A 479 20.21 -17.18 20.24
CA ASN A 479 20.81 -18.07 19.24
C ASN A 479 22.31 -17.80 19.08
N THR A 480 22.75 -16.53 19.11
CA THR A 480 24.17 -16.18 19.05
C THR A 480 24.95 -16.73 20.25
N TYR A 481 24.39 -16.61 21.46
CA TYR A 481 25.00 -17.20 22.66
C TYR A 481 25.07 -18.73 22.58
N ALA A 482 24.03 -19.38 22.08
CA ALA A 482 24.01 -20.83 21.86
C ALA A 482 25.08 -21.28 20.84
N ASP A 483 25.22 -20.57 19.72
CA ASP A 483 26.26 -20.83 18.70
C ASP A 483 27.69 -20.74 19.28
N LEU A 484 27.87 -19.90 20.30
CA LEU A 484 29.12 -19.69 21.02
C LEU A 484 29.28 -20.56 22.28
N ARG A 485 28.34 -21.48 22.52
CA ARG A 485 28.29 -22.36 23.72
C ARG A 485 28.22 -21.61 25.05
N GLN A 486 27.70 -20.37 25.04
CA GLN A 486 27.45 -19.54 26.22
C GLN A 486 26.04 -19.81 26.77
N TRP A 487 25.81 -21.03 27.25
CA TRP A 487 24.47 -21.51 27.62
C TRP A 487 23.78 -20.72 28.73
N LEU A 488 24.55 -20.21 29.71
CA LEU A 488 24.01 -19.42 30.81
C LEU A 488 23.36 -18.12 30.32
N ASP A 489 23.99 -17.43 29.38
CA ASP A 489 23.47 -16.16 28.86
C ASP A 489 22.34 -16.38 27.84
N ALA A 490 22.37 -17.50 27.11
CA ALA A 490 21.24 -17.97 26.31
C ALA A 490 20.01 -18.24 27.19
N GLU A 491 20.18 -18.93 28.33
CA GLU A 491 19.10 -19.26 29.26
C GLU A 491 18.52 -18.00 29.94
N LYS A 492 19.38 -17.05 30.34
CA LYS A 492 18.92 -15.74 30.87
C LYS A 492 18.02 -15.02 29.87
N SER A 493 18.41 -15.00 28.59
CA SER A 493 17.62 -14.38 27.52
C SER A 493 16.27 -15.09 27.34
N TRP A 494 16.24 -16.42 27.42
CA TRP A 494 15.02 -17.22 27.37
C TRP A 494 14.08 -16.99 28.56
N LYS A 495 14.60 -16.83 29.77
CA LYS A 495 13.79 -16.51 30.97
C LYS A 495 13.01 -15.21 30.79
N VAL A 496 13.68 -14.17 30.28
CA VAL A 496 13.04 -12.89 29.97
C VAL A 496 11.93 -13.07 28.92
N MET A 497 12.21 -13.81 27.84
CA MET A 497 11.21 -14.07 26.79
C MET A 497 9.98 -14.84 27.30
N ARG A 498 10.16 -15.84 28.16
CA ARG A 498 9.05 -16.63 28.71
C ARG A 498 8.15 -15.79 29.61
N ASN A 499 8.74 -14.88 30.40
CA ASN A 499 7.99 -13.96 31.26
C ASN A 499 7.14 -12.96 30.47
N GLN A 500 7.54 -12.63 29.23
CA GLN A 500 6.80 -11.76 28.32
C GLN A 500 5.80 -12.52 27.42
N GLY A 501 5.62 -13.83 27.63
CA GLY A 501 4.68 -14.64 26.85
C GLY A 501 5.11 -14.86 25.39
N ALA A 502 6.39 -14.68 25.06
CA ALA A 502 6.87 -14.85 23.69
C ALA A 502 6.69 -16.31 23.21
N LYS A 503 6.09 -16.46 22.03
CA LYS A 503 5.95 -17.77 21.36
C LYS A 503 6.92 -17.83 20.20
N LYS A 504 7.74 -18.88 20.14
CA LYS A 504 8.62 -19.14 19.00
C LYS A 504 7.75 -19.48 17.78
N GLU A 505 7.84 -18.68 16.72
CA GLU A 505 7.23 -19.07 15.45
C GLU A 505 7.91 -20.33 14.90
N PRO A 506 7.15 -21.39 14.60
CA PRO A 506 7.72 -22.59 14.00
C PRO A 506 8.16 -22.32 12.55
N GLY A 507 9.19 -23.02 12.11
CA GLY A 507 9.57 -23.04 10.70
C GLY A 507 8.48 -23.76 9.90
N ARG A 508 7.85 -23.04 8.98
CA ARG A 508 6.85 -23.57 8.06
C ARG A 508 7.31 -23.40 6.62
N SER A 509 7.05 -24.43 5.82
CA SER A 509 7.21 -24.39 4.39
C SER A 509 5.90 -24.78 3.73
N TRP A 510 5.55 -24.18 2.60
CA TRP A 510 4.32 -24.51 1.89
C TRP A 510 4.54 -24.56 0.38
N ILE A 511 3.67 -25.35 -0.27
CA ILE A 511 3.66 -25.58 -1.70
C ILE A 511 2.23 -25.52 -2.21
N GLU A 512 2.04 -24.93 -3.39
CA GLU A 512 0.77 -24.95 -4.12
C GLU A 512 0.83 -26.06 -5.19
N LEU A 513 -0.05 -27.06 -5.09
CA LEU A 513 -0.23 -28.11 -6.09
C LEU A 513 -1.73 -28.29 -6.37
N GLY A 514 -2.12 -28.28 -7.64
CA GLY A 514 -3.50 -28.56 -8.02
C GLY A 514 -4.55 -27.60 -7.43
N LYS A 515 -4.19 -26.33 -7.22
CA LYS A 515 -5.00 -25.29 -6.52
C LYS A 515 -5.21 -25.53 -5.02
N GLN A 516 -4.45 -26.43 -4.41
CA GLN A 516 -4.43 -26.66 -2.97
C GLN A 516 -3.07 -26.25 -2.39
N VAL A 517 -3.09 -25.55 -1.26
CA VAL A 517 -1.89 -25.20 -0.51
C VAL A 517 -1.63 -26.27 0.55
N HIS A 518 -0.46 -26.89 0.49
CA HIS A 518 0.00 -27.87 1.46
C HIS A 518 1.07 -27.24 2.35
N VAL A 519 0.84 -27.26 3.66
CA VAL A 519 1.71 -26.64 4.67
C VAL A 519 2.43 -27.73 5.46
N PHE A 520 3.73 -27.55 5.66
CA PHE A 520 4.61 -28.41 6.42
C PHE A 520 5.23 -27.63 7.56
N ILE A 521 5.12 -28.16 8.77
CA ILE A 521 5.67 -27.56 9.99
C ILE A 521 6.84 -28.43 10.45
N ALA A 522 7.96 -27.81 10.81
CA ALA A 522 9.15 -28.53 11.24
C ALA A 522 8.83 -29.44 12.45
N GLY A 523 9.15 -30.73 12.34
CA GLY A 523 8.91 -31.73 13.38
C GLY A 523 7.47 -32.26 13.48
N GLU A 524 6.52 -31.73 12.70
CA GLU A 524 5.14 -32.24 12.68
C GLU A 524 4.88 -33.14 11.47
N LEU A 525 4.23 -34.28 11.71
CA LEU A 525 3.79 -35.25 10.68
C LEU A 525 2.27 -35.28 10.53
N SER A 526 1.63 -34.12 10.66
CA SER A 526 0.16 -33.94 10.64
C SER A 526 -0.45 -34.03 9.22
N HIS A 527 0.37 -34.04 8.17
CA HIS A 527 -0.10 -34.11 6.79
C HIS A 527 -0.76 -35.47 6.47
N PRO A 528 -1.90 -35.53 5.73
CA PRO A 528 -2.59 -36.78 5.42
C PRO A 528 -1.71 -37.85 4.73
N CYS A 529 -0.73 -37.41 3.93
CA CYS A 529 0.22 -38.28 3.22
C CYS A 529 1.57 -38.44 3.94
N SER A 530 1.66 -38.21 5.26
CA SER A 530 2.93 -38.15 6.00
C SER A 530 3.80 -39.40 5.86
N ALA A 531 3.21 -40.60 5.89
CA ALA A 531 3.96 -41.86 5.72
C ALA A 531 4.70 -41.93 4.38
N GLY A 532 4.03 -41.54 3.28
CA GLY A 532 4.63 -41.49 1.95
C GLY A 532 5.72 -40.42 1.84
N ILE A 533 5.50 -39.24 2.44
CA ILE A 533 6.50 -38.16 2.48
C ILE A 533 7.76 -38.61 3.21
N VAL A 534 7.62 -39.28 4.37
CA VAL A 534 8.77 -39.77 5.14
C VAL A 534 9.52 -40.86 4.37
N GLN A 535 8.82 -41.76 3.69
CA GLN A 535 9.44 -42.77 2.84
C GLN A 535 10.26 -42.12 1.71
N GLU A 536 9.68 -41.15 1.01
CA GLU A 536 10.35 -40.44 -0.07
C GLU A 536 11.53 -39.60 0.43
N LEU A 537 11.37 -38.92 1.57
CA LEU A 537 12.45 -38.18 2.20
C LEU A 537 13.64 -39.08 2.54
N ASN A 538 13.38 -40.27 3.09
CA ASN A 538 14.43 -41.25 3.36
C ASN A 538 15.13 -41.72 2.07
N ARG A 539 14.38 -41.90 0.97
CA ARG A 539 14.94 -42.23 -0.35
C ARG A 539 15.86 -41.12 -0.83
N LEU A 540 15.41 -39.87 -0.77
CA LEU A 540 16.17 -38.70 -1.19
C LEU A 540 17.45 -38.54 -0.37
N ILE A 541 17.36 -38.64 0.96
CA ILE A 541 18.53 -38.54 1.87
C ILE A 541 19.58 -39.58 1.47
N ARG A 542 19.22 -40.86 1.29
CA ARG A 542 20.18 -41.89 0.86
C ARG A 542 20.85 -41.51 -0.45
N ARG A 543 20.09 -41.09 -1.47
CA ARG A 543 20.65 -40.71 -2.78
C ARG A 543 21.61 -39.52 -2.69
N VAL A 544 21.31 -38.52 -1.87
CA VAL A 544 22.20 -37.36 -1.75
C VAL A 544 23.41 -37.65 -0.85
N THR A 545 23.29 -38.57 0.12
CA THR A 545 24.44 -39.07 0.89
C THR A 545 25.44 -39.77 -0.01
N ASP A 546 24.98 -40.56 -0.99
CA ASP A 546 25.86 -41.16 -2.01
C ASP A 546 26.58 -40.09 -2.87
N LEU A 547 26.04 -38.87 -2.94
CA LEU A 547 26.63 -37.71 -3.62
C LEU A 547 27.48 -36.83 -2.69
N GLY A 548 27.70 -37.24 -1.44
CA GLY A 548 28.52 -36.52 -0.45
C GLY A 548 27.76 -35.57 0.48
N TYR A 549 26.44 -35.72 0.62
CA TYR A 549 25.68 -34.97 1.63
C TYR A 549 26.06 -35.42 3.04
N VAL A 550 26.48 -34.46 3.87
CA VAL A 550 26.73 -34.63 5.31
C VAL A 550 25.84 -33.65 6.08
N PRO A 551 25.02 -34.12 7.03
CA PRO A 551 24.19 -33.24 7.85
C PRO A 551 25.02 -32.21 8.63
N LEU A 552 24.65 -30.93 8.53
CA LEU A 552 25.36 -29.86 9.22
C LEU A 552 24.77 -29.63 10.62
N THR A 553 25.22 -30.40 11.61
CA THR A 553 24.68 -30.39 12.99
C THR A 553 24.88 -29.07 13.74
N GLU A 554 25.76 -28.19 13.26
CA GLU A 554 25.95 -26.83 13.78
C GLU A 554 24.69 -25.95 13.71
N PHE A 555 23.73 -26.28 12.83
CA PHE A 555 22.47 -25.55 12.74
C PHE A 555 21.42 -25.97 13.79
N VAL A 556 21.71 -26.99 14.62
CA VAL A 556 20.87 -27.40 15.75
C VAL A 556 21.40 -26.78 17.03
N LEU A 557 20.74 -25.70 17.45
CA LEU A 557 21.12 -24.88 18.62
C LEU A 557 20.82 -25.53 19.98
N GLN A 558 20.20 -26.71 20.00
CA GLN A 558 19.91 -27.43 21.24
C GLN A 558 21.15 -28.20 21.70
N ASP A 559 21.39 -28.22 23.01
CA ASP A 559 22.47 -29.02 23.61
C ASP A 559 22.04 -30.49 23.66
N LEU A 560 22.28 -31.17 22.54
CA LEU A 560 21.91 -32.58 22.28
C LEU A 560 23.11 -33.34 21.72
N GLU A 561 23.06 -34.66 21.81
CA GLU A 561 24.04 -35.53 21.17
C GLU A 561 23.96 -35.42 19.63
N SER A 562 25.07 -35.69 18.93
CA SER A 562 25.18 -35.51 17.48
C SER A 562 24.10 -36.28 16.71
N GLU A 563 23.79 -37.51 17.11
CA GLU A 563 22.75 -38.34 16.47
C GLU A 563 21.36 -37.70 16.60
N GLN A 564 21.02 -37.17 17.79
CA GLN A 564 19.75 -36.48 18.03
C GLN A 564 19.65 -35.17 17.22
N LYS A 565 20.77 -34.49 17.00
CA LYS A 565 20.82 -33.29 16.12
C LYS A 565 20.54 -33.66 14.67
N GLU A 566 21.11 -34.75 14.18
CA GLU A 566 20.85 -35.24 12.81
C GLU A 566 19.37 -35.61 12.61
N ASP A 567 18.74 -36.25 13.60
CA ASP A 567 17.32 -36.57 13.57
C ASP A 567 16.43 -35.33 13.52
N LEU A 568 16.78 -34.25 14.24
CA LEU A 568 16.04 -32.99 14.16
C LEU A 568 16.17 -32.31 12.79
N LEU A 569 17.36 -32.35 12.18
CA LEU A 569 17.59 -31.82 10.83
C LEU A 569 16.80 -32.55 9.75
N LYS A 570 16.49 -33.83 9.98
CA LYS A 570 15.77 -34.67 9.03
C LYS A 570 14.37 -34.14 8.74
N TYR A 571 13.65 -33.72 9.77
CA TYR A 571 12.24 -33.30 9.66
C TYR A 571 12.05 -31.78 9.57
N HIS A 572 13.04 -31.08 9.00
CA HIS A 572 12.87 -29.69 8.62
C HIS A 572 11.76 -29.51 7.59
N SER A 573 10.99 -28.43 7.73
CA SER A 573 9.82 -28.14 6.89
C SER A 573 10.15 -28.13 5.39
N GLU A 574 11.35 -27.66 5.02
CA GLU A 574 11.83 -27.58 3.64
C GLU A 574 12.02 -28.98 3.04
N LYS A 575 12.62 -29.89 3.80
CA LYS A 575 12.88 -31.26 3.35
C LYS A 575 11.58 -32.03 3.16
N LEU A 576 10.63 -31.84 4.07
CA LEU A 576 9.28 -32.39 3.97
C LEU A 576 8.55 -31.86 2.72
N ALA A 577 8.61 -30.55 2.49
CA ALA A 577 8.02 -29.92 1.31
C ALA A 577 8.65 -30.41 0.00
N VAL A 578 9.99 -30.57 -0.04
CA VAL A 578 10.70 -31.12 -1.20
C VAL A 578 10.32 -32.56 -1.45
N ALA A 579 10.27 -33.41 -0.42
CA ALA A 579 9.85 -34.81 -0.57
C ALA A 579 8.42 -34.92 -1.10
N PHE A 580 7.47 -34.17 -0.53
CA PHE A 580 6.11 -34.11 -1.03
C PHE A 580 6.03 -33.60 -2.48
N ALA A 581 6.83 -32.60 -2.82
CA ALA A 581 6.91 -32.09 -4.18
C ALA A 581 7.43 -33.17 -5.15
N MET A 582 8.46 -33.94 -4.79
CA MET A 582 8.99 -35.00 -5.66
C MET A 582 7.98 -36.10 -5.93
N MET A 583 7.16 -36.45 -4.94
CA MET A 583 6.07 -37.43 -5.11
C MET A 583 5.00 -36.99 -6.12
N ASN A 584 4.75 -35.69 -6.22
CA ASN A 584 3.60 -35.13 -6.96
C ASN A 584 4.01 -34.25 -8.17
N SER A 585 5.30 -34.03 -8.38
CA SER A 585 5.79 -33.08 -9.39
C SER A 585 5.69 -33.66 -10.80
N MET A 586 5.00 -32.94 -11.68
CA MET A 586 4.97 -33.25 -13.11
C MET A 586 6.35 -33.10 -13.76
N LYS A 587 6.69 -33.98 -14.71
CA LYS A 587 7.94 -33.89 -15.48
C LYS A 587 8.06 -32.51 -16.15
N GLY A 588 9.22 -31.88 -16.03
CA GLY A 588 9.54 -30.59 -16.68
C GLY A 588 9.06 -29.31 -15.98
N LYS A 589 8.19 -29.37 -14.95
CA LYS A 589 7.80 -28.17 -14.20
C LYS A 589 8.72 -27.92 -12.98
N PRO A 590 9.22 -26.69 -12.76
CA PRO A 590 9.95 -26.34 -11.56
C PRO A 590 9.09 -26.50 -10.30
N VAL A 591 9.69 -27.02 -9.23
CA VAL A 591 9.07 -27.07 -7.90
C VAL A 591 9.23 -25.71 -7.23
N ARG A 592 8.16 -25.13 -6.69
CA ARG A 592 8.20 -23.85 -5.96
C ARG A 592 7.79 -24.07 -4.52
N ILE A 593 8.65 -23.69 -3.59
CA ILE A 593 8.42 -23.83 -2.16
C ILE A 593 8.63 -22.47 -1.50
N MET A 594 7.76 -22.16 -0.57
CA MET A 594 7.78 -20.92 0.20
C MET A 594 8.16 -21.23 1.64
N LYS A 595 8.93 -20.35 2.27
CA LYS A 595 9.38 -20.49 3.66
C LYS A 595 9.22 -19.18 4.43
N ASN A 596 8.77 -19.27 5.69
CA ASN A 596 8.60 -18.10 6.57
C ASN A 596 9.90 -17.62 7.24
N LEU A 597 10.92 -18.47 7.31
CA LEU A 597 12.23 -18.16 7.90
C LEU A 597 13.32 -18.30 6.83
N ARG A 598 14.50 -17.74 7.06
CA ARG A 598 15.67 -17.98 6.20
C ARG A 598 15.96 -19.49 6.13
N ILE A 599 16.26 -19.99 4.94
CA ILE A 599 16.66 -21.40 4.76
C ILE A 599 17.94 -21.66 5.56
N CYS A 600 18.08 -22.81 6.24
CA CYS A 600 19.33 -23.15 6.93
C CYS A 600 20.34 -23.80 5.98
N GLY A 601 21.62 -23.84 6.36
CA GLY A 601 22.68 -24.35 5.47
C GLY A 601 22.57 -25.82 5.18
N ASP A 602 22.11 -26.60 6.15
CA ASP A 602 21.82 -28.01 5.95
C ASP A 602 20.74 -28.24 4.87
N CYS A 603 19.62 -27.51 4.96
CA CYS A 603 18.54 -27.60 3.98
C CYS A 603 18.99 -27.07 2.61
N HIS A 604 19.76 -25.98 2.57
CA HIS A 604 20.30 -25.44 1.32
C HIS A 604 21.18 -26.49 0.60
N SER A 605 22.12 -27.11 1.31
CA SER A 605 23.00 -28.17 0.78
C SER A 605 22.22 -29.42 0.36
N PHE A 606 21.23 -29.84 1.16
CA PHE A 606 20.34 -30.95 0.81
C PHE A 606 19.61 -30.69 -0.49
N VAL A 607 18.92 -29.55 -0.62
CA VAL A 607 18.10 -29.23 -1.80
C VAL A 607 18.95 -29.08 -3.05
N LYS A 608 20.15 -28.48 -2.91
CA LYS A 608 21.16 -28.42 -3.98
C LYS A 608 21.48 -29.81 -4.52
N LEU A 609 21.82 -30.77 -3.66
CA LEU A 609 22.13 -32.14 -4.09
C LEU A 609 20.90 -32.88 -4.63
N VAL A 610 19.72 -32.66 -4.05
CA VAL A 610 18.46 -33.22 -4.58
C VAL A 610 18.23 -32.75 -6.02
N SER A 611 18.41 -31.45 -6.31
CA SER A 611 18.23 -30.88 -7.66
C SER A 611 19.10 -31.60 -8.70
N LYS A 612 20.33 -31.97 -8.33
CA LYS A 612 21.27 -32.73 -9.16
C LYS A 612 20.83 -34.19 -9.33
N SER A 613 20.47 -34.85 -8.22
CA SER A 613 20.15 -36.29 -8.21
C SER A 613 18.85 -36.64 -8.93
N GLU A 614 17.88 -35.74 -8.89
CA GLU A 614 16.54 -35.91 -9.48
C GLU A 614 16.39 -35.17 -10.82
N GLY A 615 17.36 -34.36 -11.22
CA GLY A 615 17.32 -33.57 -12.47
C GLY A 615 16.15 -32.59 -12.50
N LYS A 616 15.87 -31.92 -11.36
CA LYS A 616 14.70 -31.07 -11.16
C LYS A 616 15.14 -29.68 -10.71
N VAL A 617 14.55 -28.65 -11.32
CA VAL A 617 14.67 -27.27 -10.86
C VAL A 617 13.78 -27.08 -9.64
N ILE A 618 14.39 -26.67 -8.53
CA ILE A 618 13.69 -26.38 -7.26
C ILE A 618 13.93 -24.91 -6.94
N ILE A 619 12.85 -24.17 -6.70
CA ILE A 619 12.87 -22.75 -6.37
C ILE A 619 12.34 -22.62 -4.95
N ILE A 620 13.16 -22.13 -4.03
CA ILE A 620 12.74 -21.85 -2.65
C ILE A 620 12.80 -20.35 -2.41
N ARG A 621 11.68 -19.75 -2.00
CA ARG A 621 11.64 -18.36 -1.53
C ARG A 621 11.66 -18.33 -0.01
N ASP A 622 12.67 -17.68 0.55
CA ASP A 622 12.69 -17.30 1.96
C ASP A 622 12.30 -15.81 2.13
N PRO A 623 12.24 -15.24 3.35
CA PRO A 623 11.87 -13.85 3.56
C PRO A 623 12.78 -12.82 2.88
N VAL A 624 14.01 -13.21 2.55
CA VAL A 624 15.03 -12.31 1.98
C VAL A 624 15.07 -12.42 0.46
N ARG A 625 15.02 -13.64 -0.10
CA ARG A 625 15.23 -13.86 -1.54
C ARG A 625 14.78 -15.25 -2.03
N PHE A 626 14.92 -15.46 -3.34
CA PHE A 626 14.79 -16.75 -4.00
C PHE A 626 16.13 -17.47 -4.13
N HIS A 627 16.08 -18.78 -3.96
CA HIS A 627 17.16 -19.72 -4.22
C HIS A 627 16.71 -20.64 -5.35
N HIS A 628 17.36 -20.53 -6.51
CA HIS A 628 17.09 -21.39 -7.67
C HIS A 628 18.12 -22.50 -7.69
N PHE A 629 17.70 -23.71 -7.33
CA PHE A 629 18.51 -24.91 -7.34
C PHE A 629 18.33 -25.65 -8.66
N GLN A 630 19.42 -25.81 -9.38
CA GLN A 630 19.45 -26.54 -10.64
C GLN A 630 20.81 -27.22 -10.79
N ASP A 631 20.79 -28.51 -11.15
CA ASP A 631 21.98 -29.31 -11.47
C ASP A 631 23.08 -29.27 -10.38
N GLY A 632 22.68 -29.12 -9.11
CA GLY A 632 23.62 -29.06 -8.00
C GLY A 632 24.26 -27.70 -7.79
N VAL A 633 23.69 -26.63 -8.34
CA VAL A 633 24.10 -25.25 -8.13
C VAL A 633 22.91 -24.45 -7.62
N CYS A 634 23.15 -23.44 -6.79
CA CYS A 634 22.14 -22.47 -6.39
C CYS A 634 22.45 -21.10 -7.03
N SER A 635 21.42 -20.36 -7.45
CA SER A 635 21.60 -19.01 -8.01
C SER A 635 22.36 -18.05 -7.10
N CYS A 636 22.41 -18.30 -5.79
CA CYS A 636 23.17 -17.49 -4.87
C CYS A 636 24.69 -17.70 -4.86
N GLY A 637 25.22 -18.68 -5.58
CA GLY A 637 26.65 -19.01 -5.54
C GLY A 637 27.14 -19.47 -4.17
N ASP A 638 26.26 -20.06 -3.36
CA ASP A 638 26.49 -20.44 -1.96
C ASP A 638 26.83 -19.27 -1.01
N TYR A 639 26.63 -18.03 -1.48
CA TYR A 639 26.76 -16.82 -0.67
C TYR A 639 25.37 -16.37 -0.21
N TRP A 640 24.94 -16.82 0.98
CA TRP A 640 23.54 -16.66 1.41
C TRP A 640 23.31 -16.21 2.83
#